data_AF-A0A3B5PUC6-F1
#
_entry.id   AF-A0A3B5PUC6-F1
#
_cell.length_a   1.000
_cell.length_b   1.000
_cell.length_c   1.000
_cell.angle_alpha   90.00
_cell.angle_beta   90.00
_cell.angle_gamma   90.00
#
_symmetry.space_group_name_H-M   'P 1'
#
loop_
_entity.id
_entity.type
_entity.pdbx_description
1 polymer ?
#
loop_
_entity_poly.entity_id
_entity_poly.type
_entity_poly.pdbx_seq_one_letter_code
_entity_poly.pdbx_strand_id
1 'polypeptide(L)'
;KMSPVKALTMKDYENQITALKKENFNLKLRIYFMEERMQQKCDDSTEDIFKTNIELKVELESMKRELAEKQELLVSASKALESLAGRESGEPQRVREQAHREMGALRDAFSKRIAELEQNLQAAEEEVGRMAAIAEEEKLKNINMEKQLQTVASTDIHPPSSLPRTVQDLQQALQKSDNEVKQLKITVKNQEALIQQKNSGDSQTDPQSTKQLSELIVEKDQQLKVDINRLESINKMLTEEVNRVKSANENMTKTLEDSQNHNKVQEALHSEKENELDTEKKNALKRDKTIQGLTQVLREKEKEIEELCQEIEDRDDALAKAREAAHKAQLQKYQGVEEHQSLLMEKQTELAQLQGEHHTKVLEAQKLQRALDRKEQELADLQQSKDQLEVELEDMQQQKKKGDKALNDLTNQLKKVNGEMKERESALEQQYQEMLEQTQRKLHSHEVTIQRLTTTLADKEQQLQDYINMVRDLEQSKSPGSNDGMLTKLRQRLKENESALEQALDDKFAAIEEKDNEIHQLQLLLREKERDLERLTNLLTHNEETINNFDSLIKEKDVELQHLANTLKNLQRAKQDVEDNLNRSLREKDAIIHQLQLSLEGKTKDMEEMAKSVLNHSQSQAQDLAEQRGQRLKVTEAMLSEAVKARERLIDDNESAVEGLLATINSKDQLLKESAEHFNRMLSERAQEIQELRKQLAEKQQELAKAERKSSSTTQESYLETAELRTLLVEKDSLIDKLLQRGQERDKFLAEMSQKVDGDHMLELRQTIQIMQEKLEEREGETWVCFKSSFWMFKPGLCIDLTFVSVLSHLKRSWLRKLKKHIFTSSVGIMLAESLLSELQGRSEGQVANIDSLTATLKTKDEIINVLHQRLGQGSDSRNDSTQDHLIGSNMDRSLPALPQREITMIGGDSQQDALPHRSALQQEHDALNKALRAEQQLYSSLVRTVKEPDSGQRLHALQLELTAVQLLRQQLEDSVKTNEELRDDLEREIQRAKLREGAELESMRHQLEDAQRWNASLQARLGAIQNRGGGVGGTSETLSFIGDQTSYMSICVGEGTDDSLPQLSPQELQRKVSSYQIFKDVFKNHKLFFFSLSEVKSDKISFVLGQLELPELLLFAYCQKTF
;
A
#
# COMPACT_ATOMS: atom_id res chain seq x y z
N LYS A 1 -13.74 66.57 3.68
CA LYS A 1 -14.07 67.91 4.25
C LYS A 1 -15.06 67.67 5.39
N MET A 2 -14.70 67.96 6.64
CA MET A 2 -15.67 67.95 7.74
C MET A 2 -16.25 69.36 7.92
N SER A 3 -17.54 69.46 8.20
CA SER A 3 -18.22 70.75 8.47
C SER A 3 -18.11 71.09 9.96
N PRO A 4 -18.11 72.37 10.37
CA PRO A 4 -18.06 72.74 11.79
C PRO A 4 -19.23 72.14 12.58
N VAL A 5 -18.94 71.64 13.78
CA VAL A 5 -19.96 71.10 14.70
C VAL A 5 -20.88 72.24 15.14
N LYS A 6 -22.11 72.27 14.62
CA LYS A 6 -23.20 73.01 15.28
C LYS A 6 -23.40 72.38 16.66
N ALA A 7 -23.41 73.20 17.71
CA ALA A 7 -23.86 72.76 19.03
C ALA A 7 -25.32 72.30 18.93
N LEU A 8 -25.54 71.00 19.12
CA LEU A 8 -26.88 70.40 19.15
C LEU A 8 -27.57 70.83 20.44
N THR A 9 -28.84 71.24 20.34
CA THR A 9 -29.63 71.54 21.54
C THR A 9 -30.04 70.23 22.23
N MET A 10 -30.41 70.27 23.51
CA MET A 10 -30.92 69.09 24.22
C MET A 10 -32.08 68.40 23.47
N LYS A 11 -32.94 69.19 22.83
CA LYS A 11 -34.05 68.69 22.01
C LYS A 11 -33.57 67.95 20.75
N ASP A 12 -32.44 68.34 20.18
CA ASP A 12 -31.84 67.64 19.03
C ASP A 12 -31.26 66.29 19.47
N TYR A 13 -30.66 66.20 20.66
CA TYR A 13 -30.24 64.92 21.25
C TYR A 13 -31.43 64.01 21.58
N GLU A 14 -32.53 64.54 22.14
CA GLU A 14 -33.78 63.79 22.37
C GLU A 14 -34.39 63.27 21.06
N ASN A 15 -34.40 64.10 20.01
CA ASN A 15 -34.82 63.71 18.67
C ASN A 15 -33.91 62.62 18.08
N GLN A 16 -32.58 62.75 18.24
CA GLN A 16 -31.60 61.77 17.75
C GLN A 16 -31.74 60.42 18.48
N ILE A 17 -31.90 60.43 19.80
CA ILE A 17 -32.19 59.22 20.60
C ILE A 17 -33.52 58.58 20.16
N THR A 18 -34.53 59.39 19.84
CA THR A 18 -35.83 58.89 19.37
C THR A 18 -35.76 58.31 17.96
N ALA A 19 -34.96 58.91 17.07
CA ALA A 19 -34.67 58.37 15.74
C ALA A 19 -33.92 57.04 15.84
N LEU A 20 -32.83 56.99 16.61
CA LEU A 20 -32.05 55.77 16.86
C LEU A 20 -32.89 54.66 17.50
N LYS A 21 -33.82 54.97 18.40
CA LYS A 21 -34.78 53.98 18.95
C LYS A 21 -35.71 53.42 17.88
N LYS A 22 -36.23 54.25 16.96
CA LYS A 22 -37.06 53.79 15.82
C LYS A 22 -36.25 52.98 14.81
N GLU A 23 -35.01 53.36 14.55
CA GLU A 23 -34.09 52.64 13.67
C GLU A 23 -33.70 51.28 14.26
N ASN A 24 -33.37 51.22 15.55
CA ASN A 24 -33.09 49.98 16.26
C ASN A 24 -34.31 49.04 16.31
N PHE A 25 -35.52 49.58 16.47
CA PHE A 25 -36.77 48.80 16.39
C PHE A 25 -37.01 48.23 14.97
N ASN A 26 -36.83 49.04 13.91
CA ASN A 26 -36.91 48.55 12.53
C ASN A 26 -35.82 47.53 12.20
N LEU A 27 -34.60 47.69 12.74
CA LEU A 27 -33.53 46.70 12.63
C LEU A 27 -33.92 45.39 13.31
N LYS A 28 -34.48 45.42 14.52
CA LYS A 28 -34.98 44.22 15.21
C LYS A 28 -36.08 43.51 14.44
N LEU A 29 -37.06 44.24 13.89
CA LEU A 29 -38.09 43.65 13.01
C LEU A 29 -37.47 43.02 11.75
N ARG A 30 -36.50 43.69 11.12
CA ARG A 30 -35.83 43.19 9.92
C ARG A 30 -34.95 41.96 10.20
N ILE A 31 -34.31 41.91 11.36
CA ILE A 31 -33.55 40.76 11.86
C ILE A 31 -34.52 39.59 12.11
N TYR A 32 -35.61 39.81 12.86
CA TYR A 32 -36.65 38.80 13.10
C TYR A 32 -37.19 38.21 11.79
N PHE A 33 -37.62 39.04 10.82
CA PHE A 33 -38.10 38.57 9.50
C PHE A 33 -36.99 38.05 8.55
N MET A 34 -35.73 38.06 8.97
CA MET A 34 -34.62 37.36 8.30
C MET A 34 -34.32 36.04 8.99
N GLU A 35 -34.26 36.01 10.32
CA GLU A 35 -34.12 34.81 11.15
C GLU A 35 -35.28 33.84 10.88
N GLU A 36 -36.53 34.29 10.92
CA GLU A 36 -37.74 33.48 10.65
C GLU A 36 -37.70 32.81 9.25
N ARG A 37 -37.19 33.52 8.23
CA ARG A 37 -37.02 32.97 6.86
C ARG A 37 -35.74 32.14 6.66
N MET A 38 -34.73 32.31 7.52
CA MET A 38 -33.56 31.44 7.52
C MET A 38 -33.88 30.12 8.23
N GLN A 39 -34.62 30.19 9.34
CA GLN A 39 -35.14 29.04 10.08
C GLN A 39 -35.96 28.13 9.14
N GLN A 40 -37.03 28.66 8.53
CA GLN A 40 -37.86 27.91 7.58
C GLN A 40 -37.04 27.25 6.46
N LYS A 41 -36.11 27.98 5.84
CA LYS A 41 -35.28 27.43 4.76
C LYS A 41 -34.27 26.38 5.22
N CYS A 42 -33.76 26.48 6.44
CA CYS A 42 -32.89 25.47 7.02
C CYS A 42 -33.69 24.21 7.37
N ASP A 43 -34.90 24.37 7.92
CA ASP A 43 -35.75 23.26 8.32
C ASP A 43 -36.27 22.49 7.07
N ASP A 44 -36.85 23.19 6.08
CA ASP A 44 -37.33 22.61 4.80
C ASP A 44 -36.21 21.80 4.10
N SER A 45 -35.02 22.40 3.94
CA SER A 45 -33.91 21.74 3.24
C SER A 45 -33.27 20.62 4.05
N THR A 46 -33.36 20.65 5.38
CA THR A 46 -32.90 19.55 6.23
C THR A 46 -33.87 18.36 6.17
N GLU A 47 -35.19 18.60 6.09
CA GLU A 47 -36.18 17.53 5.90
C GLU A 47 -36.05 16.90 4.50
N ASP A 48 -35.88 17.68 3.43
CA ASP A 48 -35.59 17.15 2.09
C ASP A 48 -34.26 16.36 2.03
N ILE A 49 -33.21 16.81 2.74
CA ILE A 49 -31.95 16.06 2.86
C ILE A 49 -32.14 14.74 3.62
N PHE A 50 -32.90 14.73 4.72
CA PHE A 50 -33.19 13.48 5.43
C PHE A 50 -34.07 12.54 4.60
N LYS A 51 -35.07 13.06 3.90
CA LYS A 51 -35.95 12.29 3.02
C LYS A 51 -35.18 11.65 1.87
N THR A 52 -34.37 12.43 1.13
CA THR A 52 -33.52 11.89 0.06
C THR A 52 -32.45 10.92 0.60
N ASN A 53 -31.94 11.12 1.82
CA ASN A 53 -31.05 10.14 2.46
C ASN A 53 -31.77 8.82 2.80
N ILE A 54 -33.04 8.88 3.23
CA ILE A 54 -33.88 7.70 3.48
C ILE A 54 -34.20 7.00 2.16
N GLU A 55 -34.58 7.72 1.12
CA GLU A 55 -34.86 7.19 -0.22
C GLU A 55 -33.63 6.47 -0.79
N LEU A 56 -32.45 7.13 -0.83
CA LEU A 56 -31.18 6.53 -1.25
C LEU A 56 -30.76 5.32 -0.40
N LYS A 57 -31.13 5.29 0.89
CA LYS A 57 -30.84 4.17 1.79
C LYS A 57 -31.79 2.98 1.56
N VAL A 58 -33.04 3.24 1.21
CA VAL A 58 -34.01 2.22 0.77
C VAL A 58 -33.58 1.65 -0.58
N GLU A 59 -33.15 2.49 -1.53
CA GLU A 59 -32.57 2.05 -2.81
C GLU A 59 -31.32 1.19 -2.59
N LEU A 60 -30.40 1.61 -1.71
CA LEU A 60 -29.19 0.83 -1.39
C LEU A 60 -29.50 -0.55 -0.80
N GLU A 61 -30.45 -0.67 0.13
CA GLU A 61 -30.84 -1.97 0.69
C GLU A 61 -31.72 -2.78 -0.28
N SER A 62 -32.45 -2.16 -1.20
CA SER A 62 -33.13 -2.87 -2.30
C SER A 62 -32.11 -3.45 -3.27
N MET A 63 -31.13 -2.65 -3.73
CA MET A 63 -30.06 -3.07 -4.62
C MET A 63 -29.15 -4.14 -4.00
N LYS A 64 -28.89 -4.07 -2.68
CA LYS A 64 -28.22 -5.15 -1.94
C LYS A 64 -29.05 -6.43 -1.89
N ARG A 65 -30.36 -6.33 -1.68
CA ARG A 65 -31.26 -7.50 -1.67
C ARG A 65 -31.33 -8.13 -3.05
N GLU A 66 -31.53 -7.35 -4.10
CA GLU A 66 -31.45 -7.81 -5.50
C GLU A 66 -30.09 -8.45 -5.82
N LEU A 67 -28.98 -7.90 -5.31
CA LEU A 67 -27.65 -8.48 -5.49
C LEU A 67 -27.52 -9.82 -4.75
N ALA A 68 -28.09 -9.95 -3.56
CA ALA A 68 -28.12 -11.21 -2.80
C ALA A 68 -29.01 -12.26 -3.49
N GLU A 69 -30.22 -11.89 -3.95
CA GLU A 69 -31.13 -12.73 -4.71
C GLU A 69 -30.48 -13.18 -6.04
N LYS A 70 -29.83 -12.28 -6.77
CA LYS A 70 -29.08 -12.62 -7.99
C LYS A 70 -27.89 -13.51 -7.69
N GLN A 71 -27.17 -13.31 -6.58
CA GLN A 71 -26.07 -14.16 -6.14
C GLN A 71 -26.55 -15.56 -5.73
N GLU A 72 -27.71 -15.67 -5.08
CA GLU A 72 -28.33 -16.95 -4.71
C GLU A 72 -28.84 -17.70 -5.95
N LEU A 73 -29.48 -17.00 -6.90
CA LEU A 73 -29.84 -17.56 -8.20
C LEU A 73 -28.60 -18.03 -8.99
N LEU A 74 -27.48 -17.30 -8.92
CA LEU A 74 -26.22 -17.67 -9.58
C LEU A 74 -25.58 -18.91 -8.90
N VAL A 75 -25.61 -19.00 -7.57
CA VAL A 75 -25.19 -20.19 -6.81
C VAL A 75 -26.10 -21.38 -7.08
N SER A 76 -27.42 -21.16 -7.21
CA SER A 76 -28.40 -22.19 -7.56
C SER A 76 -28.19 -22.70 -8.98
N ALA A 77 -27.97 -21.80 -9.95
CA ALA A 77 -27.60 -22.15 -11.32
C ALA A 77 -26.25 -22.86 -11.40
N SER A 78 -25.24 -22.46 -10.61
CA SER A 78 -23.94 -23.16 -10.52
C SER A 78 -24.13 -24.59 -10.00
N LYS A 79 -24.92 -24.78 -8.93
CA LYS A 79 -25.24 -26.12 -8.40
C LYS A 79 -26.06 -26.97 -9.37
N ALA A 80 -26.96 -26.36 -10.14
CA ALA A 80 -27.70 -27.04 -11.19
C ALA A 80 -26.77 -27.47 -12.35
N LEU A 81 -25.84 -26.61 -12.77
CA LEU A 81 -24.80 -26.91 -13.76
C LEU A 81 -23.81 -27.98 -13.27
N GLU A 82 -23.39 -27.93 -11.99
CA GLU A 82 -22.56 -28.96 -11.36
C GLU A 82 -23.30 -30.30 -11.25
N SER A 83 -24.61 -30.28 -10.94
CA SER A 83 -25.45 -31.48 -10.90
C SER A 83 -25.73 -32.06 -12.29
N LEU A 84 -25.85 -31.22 -13.31
CA LEU A 84 -25.92 -31.64 -14.72
C LEU A 84 -24.58 -32.24 -15.14
N ALA A 85 -23.46 -31.51 -14.98
CA ALA A 85 -22.11 -32.01 -15.28
C ALA A 85 -21.76 -33.32 -14.54
N GLY A 86 -22.28 -33.51 -13.31
CA GLY A 86 -22.13 -34.74 -12.53
C GLY A 86 -22.98 -35.93 -13.03
N ARG A 87 -24.07 -35.69 -13.76
CA ARG A 87 -24.83 -36.74 -14.49
C ARG A 87 -24.31 -36.94 -15.92
N GLU A 88 -23.80 -35.87 -16.52
CA GLU A 88 -23.30 -35.80 -17.89
C GLU A 88 -21.85 -36.32 -18.04
N SER A 89 -21.24 -36.93 -17.02
CA SER A 89 -19.82 -37.34 -17.09
C SER A 89 -19.48 -38.35 -18.21
N GLY A 90 -20.48 -38.90 -18.92
CA GLY A 90 -20.31 -39.69 -20.13
C GLY A 90 -20.50 -38.95 -21.47
N GLU A 91 -21.27 -37.84 -21.53
CA GLU A 91 -21.67 -37.22 -22.80
C GLU A 91 -20.75 -36.05 -23.23
N PRO A 92 -20.65 -34.89 -22.53
CA PRO A 92 -19.57 -33.90 -22.71
C PRO A 92 -18.15 -34.44 -22.54
N GLN A 93 -17.96 -35.68 -22.06
CA GLN A 93 -16.70 -36.41 -22.19
C GLN A 93 -16.53 -36.91 -23.64
N ARG A 94 -17.48 -37.73 -24.15
CA ARG A 94 -17.51 -38.18 -25.55
C ARG A 94 -17.54 -37.05 -26.58
N VAL A 95 -18.26 -35.96 -26.30
CA VAL A 95 -18.34 -34.78 -27.16
C VAL A 95 -17.04 -33.98 -27.12
N ARG A 96 -16.30 -33.93 -25.99
CA ARG A 96 -14.93 -33.40 -25.97
C ARG A 96 -13.96 -34.30 -26.71
N GLU A 97 -14.04 -35.62 -26.54
CA GLU A 97 -13.21 -36.58 -27.29
C GLU A 97 -13.49 -36.55 -28.79
N GLN A 98 -14.74 -36.31 -29.20
CA GLN A 98 -15.12 -36.14 -30.59
C GLN A 98 -14.69 -34.77 -31.13
N ALA A 99 -14.96 -33.67 -30.40
CA ALA A 99 -14.47 -32.34 -30.78
C ALA A 99 -12.93 -32.26 -30.81
N HIS A 100 -12.22 -33.02 -29.95
CA HIS A 100 -10.76 -33.14 -30.01
C HIS A 100 -10.28 -33.98 -31.19
N ARG A 101 -11.01 -35.04 -31.59
CA ARG A 101 -10.74 -35.79 -32.83
C ARG A 101 -11.03 -34.96 -34.08
N GLU A 102 -12.12 -34.20 -34.10
CA GLU A 102 -12.48 -33.28 -35.20
C GLU A 102 -11.50 -32.10 -35.29
N MET A 103 -11.09 -31.51 -34.15
CA MET A 103 -9.99 -30.53 -34.10
C MET A 103 -8.62 -31.14 -34.40
N GLY A 104 -8.43 -32.45 -34.18
CA GLY A 104 -7.29 -33.22 -34.65
C GLY A 104 -7.27 -33.25 -36.18
N ALA A 105 -8.30 -33.84 -36.79
CA ALA A 105 -8.47 -33.91 -38.24
C ALA A 105 -8.44 -32.54 -38.93
N LEU A 106 -8.98 -31.48 -38.31
CA LEU A 106 -8.86 -30.11 -38.80
C LEU A 106 -7.42 -29.59 -38.73
N ARG A 107 -6.68 -29.85 -37.64
CA ARG A 107 -5.25 -29.51 -37.57
C ARG A 107 -4.45 -30.29 -38.59
N ASP A 108 -4.69 -31.59 -38.75
CA ASP A 108 -3.99 -32.40 -39.75
C ASP A 108 -4.30 -31.94 -41.19
N ALA A 109 -5.56 -31.56 -41.46
CA ALA A 109 -5.96 -30.97 -42.74
C ALA A 109 -5.32 -29.60 -42.97
N PHE A 110 -5.23 -28.73 -41.95
CA PHE A 110 -4.53 -27.45 -42.06
C PHE A 110 -3.01 -27.62 -42.17
N SER A 111 -2.38 -28.53 -41.43
CA SER A 111 -0.95 -28.85 -41.54
C SER A 111 -0.61 -29.43 -42.90
N LYS A 112 -1.44 -30.32 -43.44
CA LYS A 112 -1.33 -30.79 -44.82
C LYS A 112 -1.49 -29.63 -45.81
N ARG A 113 -2.47 -28.74 -45.59
CA ARG A 113 -2.70 -27.60 -46.49
C ARG A 113 -1.57 -26.55 -46.42
N ILE A 114 -0.94 -26.38 -45.26
CA ILE A 114 0.25 -25.56 -45.06
C ILE A 114 1.42 -26.19 -45.83
N ALA A 115 1.69 -27.50 -45.67
CA ALA A 115 2.72 -28.19 -46.44
C ALA A 115 2.49 -28.14 -47.97
N GLU A 116 1.23 -28.26 -48.42
CA GLU A 116 0.86 -28.03 -49.82
C GLU A 116 1.16 -26.59 -50.26
N LEU A 117 0.86 -25.58 -49.44
CA LEU A 117 1.11 -24.17 -49.75
C LEU A 117 2.61 -23.82 -49.70
N GLU A 118 3.37 -24.40 -48.78
CA GLU A 118 4.84 -24.29 -48.69
C GLU A 118 5.51 -24.93 -49.91
N GLN A 119 5.06 -26.12 -50.33
CA GLN A 119 5.55 -26.76 -51.56
C GLN A 119 5.21 -25.93 -52.81
N ASN A 120 4.01 -25.35 -52.90
CA ASN A 120 3.64 -24.46 -53.99
C ASN A 120 4.42 -23.12 -53.95
N LEU A 121 4.71 -22.58 -52.76
CA LEU A 121 5.54 -21.40 -52.58
C LEU A 121 6.97 -21.69 -53.05
N GLN A 122 7.58 -22.79 -52.60
CA GLN A 122 8.93 -23.19 -53.02
C GLN A 122 9.01 -23.42 -54.54
N ALA A 123 8.00 -24.06 -55.14
CA ALA A 123 7.93 -24.23 -56.59
C ALA A 123 7.81 -22.89 -57.35
N ALA A 124 7.10 -21.92 -56.78
CA ALA A 124 6.99 -20.57 -57.31
C ALA A 124 8.27 -19.73 -57.11
N GLU A 125 8.96 -19.88 -55.98
CA GLU A 125 10.26 -19.26 -55.71
C GLU A 125 11.34 -19.82 -56.64
N GLU A 126 11.34 -21.12 -56.91
CA GLU A 126 12.18 -21.71 -57.95
C GLU A 126 11.84 -21.19 -59.36
N GLU A 127 10.55 -21.01 -59.68
CA GLU A 127 10.15 -20.44 -60.98
C GLU A 127 10.54 -18.97 -61.10
N VAL A 128 10.40 -18.17 -60.04
CA VAL A 128 10.93 -16.80 -59.97
C VAL A 128 12.46 -16.81 -60.08
N GLY A 129 13.15 -17.80 -59.52
CA GLY A 129 14.59 -18.01 -59.71
C GLY A 129 14.97 -18.32 -61.17
N ARG A 130 14.19 -19.18 -61.84
CA ARG A 130 14.34 -19.48 -63.27
C ARG A 130 14.06 -18.24 -64.13
N MET A 131 12.99 -17.50 -63.85
CA MET A 131 12.67 -16.22 -64.50
C MET A 131 13.74 -15.15 -64.26
N ALA A 132 14.31 -15.07 -63.06
CA ALA A 132 15.39 -14.15 -62.73
C ALA A 132 16.69 -14.51 -63.48
N ALA A 133 17.03 -15.80 -63.60
CA ALA A 133 18.16 -16.25 -64.41
C ALA A 133 17.96 -15.93 -65.90
N ILE A 134 16.76 -16.15 -66.45
CA ILE A 134 16.40 -15.77 -67.82
C ILE A 134 16.46 -14.24 -68.00
N ALA A 135 15.98 -13.47 -67.03
CA ALA A 135 16.03 -12.01 -67.07
C ALA A 135 17.46 -11.46 -66.98
N GLU A 136 18.35 -12.11 -66.20
CA GLU A 136 19.78 -11.76 -66.14
C GLU A 136 20.50 -12.15 -67.44
N GLU A 137 20.12 -13.25 -68.10
CA GLU A 137 20.61 -13.63 -69.43
C GLU A 137 20.15 -12.63 -70.51
N GLU A 138 18.86 -12.26 -70.54
CA GLU A 138 18.32 -11.23 -71.45
C GLU A 138 18.89 -9.84 -71.17
N LYS A 139 19.19 -9.52 -69.90
CA LYS A 139 19.91 -8.30 -69.51
C LYS A 139 21.36 -8.32 -70.00
N LEU A 140 22.05 -9.46 -69.96
CA LEU A 140 23.38 -9.60 -70.55
C LEU A 140 23.35 -9.50 -72.10
N LYS A 141 22.33 -10.07 -72.75
CA LYS A 141 22.08 -9.85 -74.19
C LYS A 141 21.78 -8.38 -74.50
N ASN A 142 20.94 -7.72 -73.70
CA ASN A 142 20.66 -6.29 -73.85
C ASN A 142 21.90 -5.44 -73.63
N ILE A 143 22.74 -5.71 -72.62
CA ILE A 143 24.02 -5.00 -72.42
C ILE A 143 24.97 -5.22 -73.61
N ASN A 144 24.93 -6.39 -74.25
CA ASN A 144 25.70 -6.65 -75.47
C ASN A 144 25.13 -5.90 -76.70
N MET A 145 23.80 -5.83 -76.82
CA MET A 145 23.09 -5.08 -77.86
C MET A 145 23.26 -3.56 -77.69
N GLU A 146 23.19 -3.08 -76.45
CA GLU A 146 23.37 -1.69 -76.06
C GLU A 146 24.81 -1.24 -76.28
N LYS A 147 25.81 -2.09 -75.99
CA LYS A 147 27.20 -1.82 -76.40
C LYS A 147 27.36 -1.67 -77.92
N GLN A 148 26.62 -2.44 -78.72
CA GLN A 148 26.61 -2.30 -80.18
C GLN A 148 25.90 -1.02 -80.65
N LEU A 149 24.79 -0.63 -80.00
CA LEU A 149 24.09 0.64 -80.24
C LEU A 149 24.92 1.86 -79.80
N GLN A 150 25.66 1.76 -78.70
CA GLN A 150 26.45 2.83 -78.12
C GLN A 150 27.71 3.13 -78.95
N THR A 151 28.21 2.16 -79.74
CA THR A 151 29.17 2.42 -80.84
C THR A 151 28.59 3.17 -82.05
N VAL A 152 27.26 3.30 -82.16
CA VAL A 152 26.58 4.02 -83.25
C VAL A 152 26.05 5.40 -82.78
N ALA A 153 25.75 5.55 -81.49
CA ALA A 153 25.13 6.76 -80.92
C ALA A 153 26.12 7.92 -80.62
N SER A 154 27.34 7.91 -81.13
CA SER A 154 28.35 8.97 -80.90
C SER A 154 28.20 10.17 -81.85
N THR A 155 26.98 10.71 -82.00
CA THR A 155 26.74 11.91 -82.83
C THR A 155 25.70 12.87 -82.21
N ASP A 156 26.22 13.98 -81.70
CA ASP A 156 25.69 15.36 -81.75
C ASP A 156 24.45 15.85 -80.96
N ILE A 157 24.61 17.13 -80.56
CA ILE A 157 23.60 18.18 -80.26
C ILE A 157 22.97 18.31 -78.84
N HIS A 158 22.76 19.59 -78.50
CA HIS A 158 22.51 20.22 -77.19
C HIS A 158 21.00 20.45 -76.85
N PRO A 159 20.62 20.95 -75.64
CA PRO A 159 19.24 20.97 -75.11
C PRO A 159 18.41 22.22 -75.54
N PRO A 160 17.18 22.41 -75.02
CA PRO A 160 16.98 23.52 -74.05
C PRO A 160 15.79 23.41 -73.04
N SER A 161 15.74 24.37 -72.07
CA SER A 161 14.58 25.14 -71.50
C SER A 161 13.14 24.55 -71.32
N SER A 162 12.28 24.93 -70.35
CA SER A 162 12.38 25.78 -69.13
C SER A 162 11.01 25.96 -68.38
N LEU A 163 11.04 26.21 -67.04
CA LEU A 163 10.05 26.98 -66.22
C LEU A 163 8.61 26.39 -66.06
N PRO A 164 7.72 26.91 -65.15
CA PRO A 164 7.82 28.08 -64.25
C PRO A 164 7.50 27.90 -62.74
N ARG A 165 7.70 29.02 -62.00
CA ARG A 165 7.51 29.31 -60.56
C ARG A 165 6.08 29.16 -60.00
N THR A 166 5.95 28.93 -58.68
CA THR A 166 4.90 29.51 -57.78
C THR A 166 5.25 29.36 -56.28
N VAL A 167 6.12 30.22 -55.73
CA VAL A 167 6.43 30.25 -54.26
C VAL A 167 6.59 31.68 -53.70
N GLN A 168 6.62 32.72 -54.54
CA GLN A 168 7.18 34.03 -54.15
C GLN A 168 6.18 34.99 -53.46
N ASP A 169 4.88 34.69 -53.47
CA ASP A 169 3.83 35.65 -53.06
C ASP A 169 3.40 35.53 -51.58
N LEU A 170 3.65 34.38 -50.93
CA LEU A 170 3.22 34.16 -49.53
C LEU A 170 4.15 34.78 -48.47
N GLN A 171 5.35 35.24 -48.86
CA GLN A 171 6.33 35.79 -47.91
C GLN A 171 6.16 37.31 -47.67
N GLN A 172 5.41 38.03 -48.51
CA GLN A 172 5.13 39.47 -48.31
C GLN A 172 3.94 39.77 -47.40
N ALA A 173 3.05 38.79 -47.15
CA ALA A 173 1.86 39.00 -46.31
C ALA A 173 2.23 39.23 -44.83
N LEU A 174 3.24 38.52 -44.32
CA LEU A 174 3.60 38.52 -42.90
C LEU A 174 4.29 39.81 -42.41
N GLN A 175 4.82 40.62 -43.32
CA GLN A 175 5.65 41.79 -42.97
C GLN A 175 4.84 43.09 -42.76
N LYS A 176 3.50 43.05 -42.91
CA LYS A 176 2.64 44.24 -42.77
C LYS A 176 2.05 44.43 -41.36
N SER A 177 1.60 43.36 -40.70
CA SER A 177 0.94 43.46 -39.38
C SER A 177 1.87 43.95 -38.27
N ASP A 178 3.15 43.57 -38.29
CA ASP A 178 4.14 43.97 -37.28
C ASP A 178 4.48 45.49 -37.31
N ASN A 179 4.05 46.23 -38.34
CA ASN A 179 4.28 47.68 -38.43
C ASN A 179 3.14 48.53 -37.84
N GLU A 180 1.93 48.00 -37.70
CA GLU A 180 0.79 48.75 -37.15
C GLU A 180 0.81 48.79 -35.62
N VAL A 181 1.28 47.71 -34.97
CA VAL A 181 1.48 47.64 -33.50
C VAL A 181 2.50 48.68 -33.01
N LYS A 182 3.47 49.07 -33.85
CA LYS A 182 4.48 50.08 -33.51
C LYS A 182 3.92 51.52 -33.49
N GLN A 183 2.81 51.80 -34.17
CA GLN A 183 2.18 53.12 -34.17
C GLN A 183 1.40 53.41 -32.86
N LEU A 184 0.68 52.43 -32.33
CA LEU A 184 -0.13 52.59 -31.10
C LEU A 184 0.72 52.87 -29.85
N LYS A 185 2.01 52.52 -29.87
CA LYS A 185 2.96 52.77 -28.76
C LYS A 185 3.39 54.25 -28.65
N ILE A 186 3.04 55.10 -29.61
CA ILE A 186 3.33 56.55 -29.59
C ILE A 186 2.12 57.35 -29.07
N THR A 187 0.89 56.91 -29.37
CA THR A 187 -0.36 57.66 -29.08
C THR A 187 -0.61 57.87 -27.58
N VAL A 188 -0.20 56.94 -26.71
CA VAL A 188 -0.37 57.04 -25.25
C VAL A 188 0.47 58.19 -24.65
N LYS A 189 1.49 58.69 -25.36
CA LYS A 189 2.37 59.77 -24.88
C LYS A 189 1.72 61.17 -24.93
N ASN A 190 0.49 61.30 -25.42
CA ASN A 190 -0.20 62.57 -25.67
C ASN A 190 -1.48 62.78 -24.81
N GLN A 191 -1.62 62.13 -23.64
CA GLN A 191 -2.76 62.33 -22.72
C GLN A 191 -2.38 62.78 -21.30
N GLU A 192 -1.17 63.32 -21.10
CA GLU A 192 -0.69 63.78 -19.78
C GLU A 192 -0.49 65.32 -19.70
N ALA A 193 -1.05 66.07 -20.65
CA ALA A 193 -0.77 67.51 -20.82
C ALA A 193 -2.02 68.39 -21.14
N LEU A 194 -3.21 68.10 -20.58
CA LEU A 194 -4.34 69.05 -20.67
C LEU A 194 -5.36 69.02 -19.52
N ILE A 195 -4.92 69.20 -18.27
CA ILE A 195 -5.74 69.87 -17.25
C ILE A 195 -4.96 71.04 -16.61
N GLN A 196 -4.63 72.02 -17.44
CA GLN A 196 -4.58 73.42 -17.01
C GLN A 196 -5.23 74.31 -18.07
N GLN A 197 -5.80 75.43 -17.60
CA GLN A 197 -6.12 76.62 -18.39
C GLN A 197 -7.22 76.53 -19.47
N LYS A 198 -8.49 76.72 -19.05
CA LYS A 198 -9.44 77.55 -19.81
C LYS A 198 -9.28 79.01 -19.34
N ASN A 199 -9.32 79.97 -20.27
CA ASN A 199 -8.99 81.37 -20.02
C ASN A 199 -10.23 82.30 -19.91
N SER A 200 -10.02 83.40 -19.16
CA SER A 200 -10.55 84.77 -19.34
C SER A 200 -12.07 85.05 -19.40
N GLY A 201 -12.52 86.07 -18.66
CA GLY A 201 -13.86 86.68 -18.80
C GLY A 201 -14.27 87.66 -17.68
N ASP A 202 -13.69 88.86 -17.68
CA ASP A 202 -14.16 90.17 -17.12
C ASP A 202 -15.07 90.26 -15.87
N SER A 203 -14.64 91.02 -14.84
CA SER A 203 -15.22 92.37 -14.55
C SER A 203 -14.73 93.06 -13.24
N GLN A 204 -14.12 94.24 -13.42
CA GLN A 204 -14.23 95.50 -12.63
C GLN A 204 -13.70 95.71 -11.17
N THR A 205 -13.31 97.00 -10.98
CA THR A 205 -13.22 97.86 -9.77
C THR A 205 -11.98 97.88 -8.83
N ASP A 206 -11.26 99.00 -8.94
CA ASP A 206 -10.35 99.71 -8.00
C ASP A 206 -11.19 100.79 -7.22
N PRO A 207 -10.70 101.75 -6.38
CA PRO A 207 -9.34 102.07 -5.91
C PRO A 207 -9.20 102.42 -4.40
N GLN A 208 -8.03 102.92 -3.98
CA GLN A 208 -7.72 103.45 -2.64
C GLN A 208 -7.96 104.98 -2.46
N SER A 209 -7.95 105.44 -1.20
CA SER A 209 -7.47 106.76 -0.70
C SER A 209 -8.46 107.91 -0.44
N THR A 210 -8.29 108.61 0.71
CA THR A 210 -8.06 110.08 0.80
C THR A 210 -7.81 110.58 2.25
N LYS A 211 -7.25 111.79 2.40
CA LYS A 211 -7.11 112.63 3.62
C LYS A 211 -7.68 114.03 3.34
N GLN A 212 -8.09 114.79 4.37
CA GLN A 212 -8.48 116.22 4.27
C GLN A 212 -8.00 117.06 5.50
N LEU A 213 -8.17 118.39 5.44
CA LEU A 213 -7.70 119.45 6.37
C LEU A 213 -8.87 120.43 6.67
N SER A 214 -8.82 121.57 7.40
CA SER A 214 -7.80 122.42 8.07
C SER A 214 -8.53 123.37 9.08
N GLU A 215 -8.01 124.40 9.80
CA GLU A 215 -6.67 125.03 9.92
C GLU A 215 -6.38 125.60 11.35
N LEU A 216 -6.38 126.93 11.57
CA LEU A 216 -5.96 127.65 12.80
C LEU A 216 -6.68 129.00 12.98
N ILE A 217 -6.95 129.43 14.23
CA ILE A 217 -7.24 130.83 14.66
C ILE A 217 -6.57 131.08 16.05
N VAL A 218 -6.29 132.35 16.41
CA VAL A 218 -5.25 132.79 17.39
C VAL A 218 -5.80 133.67 18.55
N GLU A 219 -5.02 133.77 19.64
CA GLU A 219 -5.25 134.44 20.95
C GLU A 219 -4.57 135.85 21.05
N LYS A 220 -5.05 136.78 21.93
CA LYS A 220 -4.33 138.04 22.32
C LYS A 220 -4.83 138.79 23.61
N ASP A 221 -3.94 139.60 24.21
CA ASP A 221 -3.98 140.43 25.48
C ASP A 221 -5.08 141.54 25.60
N GLN A 222 -5.35 142.28 26.72
CA GLN A 222 -5.19 142.20 28.21
C GLN A 222 -5.48 143.60 28.87
N GLN A 223 -6.12 143.75 30.08
CA GLN A 223 -6.12 145.01 30.90
C GLN A 223 -6.66 144.88 32.37
N LEU A 224 -6.26 145.79 33.30
CA LEU A 224 -6.58 145.75 34.76
C LEU A 224 -6.99 147.11 35.42
N LYS A 225 -8.03 147.04 36.27
CA LYS A 225 -8.38 147.67 37.60
C LYS A 225 -7.81 149.04 38.10
N VAL A 226 -8.62 149.77 38.89
CA VAL A 226 -8.28 150.97 39.70
C VAL A 226 -8.93 150.92 41.11
N ASP A 227 -8.27 151.49 42.12
CA ASP A 227 -8.67 151.70 43.54
C ASP A 227 -8.14 153.10 44.02
N ILE A 228 -8.56 153.60 45.21
CA ILE A 228 -7.89 154.58 46.15
C ILE A 228 -8.91 155.48 46.93
N ASN A 229 -8.51 155.99 48.12
CA ASN A 229 -9.18 156.94 49.05
C ASN A 229 -9.83 156.42 50.36
N ARG A 230 -9.32 155.33 50.95
CA ARG A 230 -9.46 155.05 52.40
C ARG A 230 -8.14 155.35 53.12
N LEU A 231 -8.15 156.01 54.29
CA LEU A 231 -7.05 155.86 55.28
C LEU A 231 -7.35 156.32 56.73
N GLU A 232 -8.07 157.43 56.98
CA GLU A 232 -8.10 158.06 58.32
C GLU A 232 -8.85 157.30 59.44
N SER A 233 -9.66 156.29 59.11
CA SER A 233 -10.54 155.57 60.08
C SER A 233 -9.82 154.69 61.11
N ILE A 234 -8.49 154.50 60.99
CA ILE A 234 -7.80 153.34 61.57
C ILE A 234 -7.45 153.49 63.06
N ASN A 235 -7.07 154.69 63.53
CA ASN A 235 -6.39 154.87 64.82
C ASN A 235 -7.22 154.58 66.09
N LYS A 236 -8.53 154.30 65.98
CA LYS A 236 -9.40 154.05 67.15
C LYS A 236 -9.63 152.56 67.47
N MET A 237 -9.39 151.63 66.53
CA MET A 237 -9.71 150.21 66.75
C MET A 237 -8.62 149.43 67.51
N LEU A 238 -7.41 149.96 67.61
CA LEU A 238 -6.23 149.18 68.03
C LEU A 238 -6.28 148.72 69.50
N THR A 239 -6.97 149.46 70.38
CA THR A 239 -6.95 149.24 71.84
C THR A 239 -7.79 148.04 72.29
N GLU A 240 -8.79 147.61 71.51
CA GLU A 240 -9.72 146.54 71.91
C GLU A 240 -9.19 145.14 71.59
N GLU A 241 -8.38 144.98 70.53
CA GLU A 241 -7.87 143.67 70.11
C GLU A 241 -6.84 143.07 71.08
N VAL A 242 -6.04 143.89 71.77
CA VAL A 242 -5.01 143.41 72.71
C VAL A 242 -5.60 142.51 73.80
N ASN A 243 -6.82 142.80 74.26
CA ASN A 243 -7.51 141.99 75.27
C ASN A 243 -8.13 140.70 74.69
N ARG A 244 -8.51 140.67 73.41
CA ARG A 244 -8.99 139.44 72.73
C ARG A 244 -7.86 138.43 72.54
N VAL A 245 -6.67 138.89 72.15
CA VAL A 245 -5.50 138.04 71.91
C VAL A 245 -5.10 137.24 73.16
N LYS A 246 -5.22 137.83 74.37
CA LYS A 246 -4.76 137.17 75.60
C LYS A 246 -5.57 135.92 75.96
N SER A 247 -6.91 135.99 75.92
CA SER A 247 -7.77 134.83 76.25
C SER A 247 -7.77 133.75 75.17
N ALA A 248 -7.53 134.12 73.91
CA ALA A 248 -7.30 133.15 72.82
C ALA A 248 -6.06 132.28 73.08
N ASN A 249 -5.01 132.86 73.67
CA ASN A 249 -3.72 132.18 73.87
C ASN A 249 -3.80 131.06 74.93
N GLU A 250 -4.52 131.28 76.04
CA GLU A 250 -4.69 130.27 77.10
C GLU A 250 -5.47 129.04 76.61
N ASN A 251 -6.54 129.24 75.83
CA ASN A 251 -7.27 128.14 75.16
C ASN A 251 -6.41 127.40 74.14
N MET A 252 -5.54 128.12 73.41
CA MET A 252 -4.60 127.52 72.45
C MET A 252 -3.62 126.59 73.16
N THR A 253 -3.04 127.01 74.29
CA THR A 253 -2.08 126.21 75.08
C THR A 253 -2.67 124.88 75.53
N LYS A 254 -3.90 124.88 76.08
CA LYS A 254 -4.55 123.65 76.52
C LYS A 254 -4.87 122.70 75.35
N THR A 255 -5.35 123.24 74.24
CA THR A 255 -5.63 122.46 73.02
C THR A 255 -4.35 121.77 72.49
N LEU A 256 -3.20 122.42 72.64
CA LEU A 256 -1.88 121.89 72.29
C LEU A 256 -1.47 120.72 73.21
N GLU A 257 -1.69 120.84 74.51
CA GLU A 257 -1.37 119.79 75.50
C GLU A 257 -2.24 118.53 75.32
N ASP A 258 -3.56 118.69 75.13
CA ASP A 258 -4.48 117.59 74.83
C ASP A 258 -4.08 116.88 73.51
N SER A 259 -3.71 117.65 72.48
CA SER A 259 -3.21 117.10 71.20
C SER A 259 -1.89 116.35 71.37
N GLN A 260 -0.95 116.88 72.16
CA GLN A 260 0.35 116.26 72.39
C GLN A 260 0.24 114.95 73.19
N ASN A 261 -0.76 114.82 74.05
CA ASN A 261 -1.06 113.56 74.74
C ASN A 261 -1.78 112.56 73.82
N HIS A 262 -2.65 113.01 72.91
CA HIS A 262 -3.26 112.14 71.90
C HIS A 262 -2.21 111.50 70.97
N ASN A 263 -1.23 112.28 70.51
CA ASN A 263 -0.16 111.78 69.64
C ASN A 263 0.67 110.67 70.33
N LYS A 264 1.06 110.83 71.61
CA LYS A 264 1.79 109.79 72.36
C LYS A 264 1.01 108.48 72.47
N VAL A 265 -0.32 108.54 72.59
CA VAL A 265 -1.18 107.35 72.63
C VAL A 265 -1.26 106.70 71.25
N GLN A 266 -1.33 107.47 70.17
CA GLN A 266 -1.26 106.92 68.81
C GLN A 266 0.12 106.28 68.53
N GLU A 267 1.22 106.92 68.91
CA GLU A 267 2.59 106.38 68.76
C GLU A 267 2.75 105.03 69.47
N ALA A 268 2.23 104.91 70.70
CA ALA A 268 2.24 103.65 71.45
C ALA A 268 1.41 102.55 70.77
N LEU A 269 0.19 102.87 70.31
CA LEU A 269 -0.67 101.93 69.58
C LEU A 269 -0.08 101.51 68.23
N HIS A 270 0.57 102.42 67.50
CA HIS A 270 1.29 102.10 66.27
C HIS A 270 2.45 101.14 66.55
N SER A 271 3.24 101.38 67.60
CA SER A 271 4.34 100.46 67.98
C SER A 271 3.83 99.08 68.39
N GLU A 272 2.70 98.98 69.12
CA GLU A 272 2.07 97.70 69.44
C GLU A 272 1.62 96.96 68.17
N LYS A 273 1.01 97.66 67.21
CA LYS A 273 0.55 97.07 65.94
C LYS A 273 1.68 96.69 64.99
N GLU A 274 2.81 97.39 65.01
CA GLU A 274 4.03 96.93 64.31
C GLU A 274 4.56 95.63 64.91
N ASN A 275 4.59 95.51 66.25
CA ASN A 275 5.02 94.29 66.92
C ASN A 275 4.10 93.10 66.64
N GLU A 276 2.77 93.29 66.70
CA GLU A 276 1.79 92.27 66.29
C GLU A 276 2.04 91.80 64.84
N LEU A 277 2.14 92.76 63.91
CA LEU A 277 2.37 92.49 62.49
C LEU A 277 3.67 91.70 62.27
N ASP A 278 4.74 92.02 62.99
CA ASP A 278 6.02 91.31 62.92
C ASP A 278 5.98 89.90 63.55
N THR A 279 5.14 89.66 64.56
CA THR A 279 4.90 88.28 65.03
C THR A 279 4.12 87.47 64.00
N GLU A 280 3.15 88.06 63.31
CA GLU A 280 2.36 87.33 62.33
C GLU A 280 3.10 87.10 61.01
N LYS A 281 3.98 88.01 60.57
CA LYS A 281 4.98 87.73 59.51
C LYS A 281 5.84 86.51 59.85
N LYS A 282 6.31 86.41 61.11
CA LYS A 282 7.11 85.27 61.61
C LYS A 282 6.28 83.98 61.70
N ASN A 283 4.97 84.05 61.85
CA ASN A 283 4.08 82.89 61.82
C ASN A 283 3.76 82.45 60.39
N ALA A 284 3.47 83.39 59.47
CA ALA A 284 3.30 83.11 58.04
C ALA A 284 4.53 82.36 57.47
N LEU A 285 5.74 82.88 57.73
CA LEU A 285 6.99 82.25 57.27
C LEU A 285 7.24 80.85 57.87
N LYS A 286 6.62 80.50 59.01
CA LYS A 286 6.62 79.10 59.51
C LYS A 286 5.63 78.24 58.73
N ARG A 287 4.41 78.73 58.50
CA ARG A 287 3.38 78.04 57.70
C ARG A 287 3.90 77.76 56.29
N ASP A 288 4.53 78.74 55.64
CA ASP A 288 5.11 78.60 54.30
C ASP A 288 6.18 77.51 54.24
N LYS A 289 7.06 77.44 55.25
CA LYS A 289 8.07 76.36 55.37
C LYS A 289 7.43 74.99 55.61
N THR A 290 6.37 74.91 56.41
CA THR A 290 5.60 73.66 56.59
C THR A 290 4.91 73.24 55.30
N ILE A 291 4.32 74.17 54.56
CA ILE A 291 3.69 73.92 53.25
C ILE A 291 4.74 73.43 52.25
N GLN A 292 5.90 74.11 52.13
CA GLN A 292 6.99 73.68 51.25
C GLN A 292 7.47 72.26 51.57
N GLY A 293 7.60 71.90 52.84
CA GLY A 293 7.94 70.54 53.27
C GLY A 293 6.89 69.51 52.87
N LEU A 294 5.60 69.80 53.11
CA LEU A 294 4.50 68.91 52.72
C LEU A 294 4.38 68.77 51.19
N THR A 295 4.54 69.87 50.44
CA THR A 295 4.57 69.87 48.96
C THR A 295 5.81 69.15 48.41
N GLN A 296 6.89 68.99 49.17
CA GLN A 296 7.98 68.10 48.79
C GLN A 296 7.66 66.64 49.06
N VAL A 297 7.16 66.29 50.25
CA VAL A 297 6.75 64.90 50.57
C VAL A 297 5.64 64.42 49.62
N LEU A 298 4.72 65.30 49.21
CA LEU A 298 3.72 64.98 48.18
C LEU A 298 4.37 64.66 46.82
N ARG A 299 5.31 65.48 46.32
CA ARG A 299 6.03 65.18 45.07
C ARG A 299 6.88 63.92 45.12
N GLU A 300 7.46 63.63 46.29
CA GLU A 300 8.19 62.38 46.53
C GLU A 300 7.24 61.17 46.50
N LYS A 301 6.00 61.30 47.00
CA LYS A 301 4.96 60.26 46.92
C LYS A 301 4.25 60.16 45.57
N GLU A 302 4.08 61.27 44.84
CA GLU A 302 3.61 61.28 43.46
C GLU A 302 4.59 60.49 42.58
N LYS A 303 5.90 60.75 42.72
CA LYS A 303 6.95 59.98 42.04
C LYS A 303 6.99 58.50 42.44
N GLU A 304 6.80 58.19 43.72
CA GLU A 304 6.72 56.79 44.19
C GLU A 304 5.50 56.06 43.60
N ILE A 305 4.37 56.77 43.38
CA ILE A 305 3.20 56.24 42.69
C ILE A 305 3.48 56.05 41.19
N GLU A 306 4.15 56.99 40.52
CA GLU A 306 4.58 56.85 39.12
C GLU A 306 5.49 55.63 38.93
N GLU A 307 6.48 55.44 39.82
CA GLU A 307 7.40 54.28 39.80
C GLU A 307 6.67 52.95 40.05
N LEU A 308 5.69 52.92 40.98
CA LEU A 308 4.87 51.73 41.22
C LEU A 308 3.89 51.44 40.07
N CYS A 309 3.34 52.45 39.40
CA CYS A 309 2.52 52.26 38.20
C CYS A 309 3.35 51.65 37.07
N GLN A 310 4.58 52.13 36.84
CA GLN A 310 5.48 51.51 35.85
C GLN A 310 5.83 50.06 36.23
N GLU A 311 6.09 49.74 37.51
CA GLU A 311 6.36 48.36 37.94
C GLU A 311 5.14 47.42 37.83
N ILE A 312 3.91 47.98 37.79
CA ILE A 312 2.68 47.25 37.48
C ILE A 312 2.53 47.04 35.97
N GLU A 313 2.72 48.08 35.16
CA GLU A 313 2.67 47.96 33.69
C GLU A 313 3.72 46.97 33.17
N ASP A 314 4.98 47.07 33.60
CA ASP A 314 6.06 46.14 33.27
C ASP A 314 5.73 44.69 33.67
N ARG A 315 5.01 44.50 34.80
CA ARG A 315 4.54 43.19 35.26
C ARG A 315 3.42 42.63 34.40
N ASP A 316 2.41 43.42 34.07
CA ASP A 316 1.29 42.97 33.23
C ASP A 316 1.77 42.67 31.80
N ASP A 317 2.74 43.44 31.29
CA ASP A 317 3.38 43.22 30.00
C ASP A 317 4.24 41.93 30.01
N ALA A 318 4.90 41.62 31.14
CA ALA A 318 5.59 40.34 31.35
C ALA A 318 4.61 39.15 31.49
N LEU A 319 3.47 39.34 32.16
CA LEU A 319 2.42 38.33 32.28
C LEU A 319 1.72 38.06 30.95
N ALA A 320 1.52 39.08 30.12
CA ALA A 320 1.01 38.92 28.75
C ALA A 320 1.96 38.06 27.92
N LYS A 321 3.26 38.42 27.87
CA LYS A 321 4.30 37.66 27.15
C LYS A 321 4.43 36.22 27.65
N ALA A 322 4.29 36.00 28.97
CA ALA A 322 4.27 34.66 29.55
C ALA A 322 3.04 33.83 29.14
N ARG A 323 1.85 34.44 29.09
CA ARG A 323 0.62 33.80 28.60
C ARG A 323 0.70 33.46 27.10
N GLU A 324 1.21 34.36 26.28
CA GLU A 324 1.45 34.12 24.85
C GLU A 324 2.45 32.99 24.62
N ALA A 325 3.56 32.96 25.36
CA ALA A 325 4.55 31.89 25.29
C ALA A 325 3.96 30.52 25.70
N ALA A 326 3.16 30.48 26.77
CA ALA A 326 2.47 29.28 27.21
C ALA A 326 1.44 28.78 26.16
N HIS A 327 0.62 29.69 25.62
CA HIS A 327 -0.34 29.37 24.56
C HIS A 327 0.35 28.85 23.30
N LYS A 328 1.45 29.49 22.88
CA LYS A 328 2.25 29.07 21.72
C LYS A 328 2.88 27.70 21.92
N ALA A 329 3.44 27.41 23.09
CA ALA A 329 3.98 26.10 23.43
C ALA A 329 2.89 25.02 23.47
N GLN A 330 1.69 25.34 23.97
CA GLN A 330 0.56 24.42 23.97
C GLN A 330 0.01 24.17 22.56
N LEU A 331 -0.04 25.18 21.69
CA LEU A 331 -0.42 25.02 20.28
C LEU A 331 0.59 24.14 19.53
N GLN A 332 1.89 24.38 19.72
CA GLN A 332 2.96 23.53 19.16
C GLN A 332 2.89 22.09 19.67
N LYS A 333 2.48 21.86 20.93
CA LYS A 333 2.23 20.51 21.46
C LYS A 333 1.06 19.84 20.75
N TYR A 334 -0.04 20.54 20.49
CA TYR A 334 -1.17 19.97 19.74
C TYR A 334 -0.82 19.69 18.27
N GLN A 335 -0.14 20.62 17.60
CA GLN A 335 0.37 20.43 16.23
C GLN A 335 1.31 19.21 16.15
N GLY A 336 2.25 19.07 17.08
CA GLY A 336 3.11 17.89 17.14
C GLY A 336 2.35 16.58 17.36
N VAL A 337 1.29 16.58 18.18
CA VAL A 337 0.41 15.40 18.35
C VAL A 337 -0.39 15.09 17.08
N GLU A 338 -0.90 16.11 16.39
CA GLU A 338 -1.65 16.00 15.14
C GLU A 338 -0.76 15.49 13.99
N GLU A 339 0.49 15.95 13.91
CA GLU A 339 1.53 15.44 12.99
C GLU A 339 1.86 13.98 13.29
N HIS A 340 2.07 13.61 14.56
CA HIS A 340 2.34 12.21 14.95
C HIS A 340 1.12 11.30 14.70
N GLN A 341 -0.10 11.80 14.92
CA GLN A 341 -1.34 11.07 14.65
C GLN A 341 -1.58 10.89 13.14
N SER A 342 -1.24 11.91 12.34
CA SER A 342 -1.30 11.85 10.87
C SER A 342 -0.29 10.87 10.31
N LEU A 343 0.97 10.90 10.79
CA LEU A 343 2.02 9.94 10.41
C LEU A 343 1.67 8.51 10.85
N LEU A 344 1.08 8.34 12.04
CA LEU A 344 0.60 7.03 12.49
C LEU A 344 -0.54 6.52 11.59
N MET A 345 -1.48 7.39 11.20
CA MET A 345 -2.57 7.05 10.30
C MET A 345 -2.06 6.71 8.89
N GLU A 346 -1.10 7.48 8.36
CA GLU A 346 -0.41 7.20 7.09
C GLU A 346 0.25 5.82 7.12
N LYS A 347 1.07 5.54 8.14
CA LYS A 347 1.73 4.23 8.31
C LYS A 347 0.73 3.10 8.53
N GLN A 348 -0.40 3.34 9.18
CA GLN A 348 -1.49 2.37 9.31
C GLN A 348 -2.18 2.09 7.97
N THR A 349 -2.34 3.11 7.10
CA THR A 349 -2.89 2.92 5.74
C THR A 349 -1.90 2.24 4.80
N GLU A 350 -0.60 2.54 4.89
CA GLU A 350 0.46 1.85 4.15
C GLU A 350 0.56 0.37 4.58
N LEU A 351 0.51 0.09 5.88
CA LEU A 351 0.42 -1.28 6.41
C LEU A 351 -0.81 -2.02 5.87
N ALA A 352 -1.98 -1.38 5.85
CA ALA A 352 -3.21 -1.98 5.32
C ALA A 352 -3.14 -2.22 3.80
N GLN A 353 -2.50 -1.32 3.04
CA GLN A 353 -2.25 -1.49 1.61
C GLN A 353 -1.30 -2.67 1.36
N LEU A 354 -0.14 -2.71 2.03
CA LEU A 354 0.83 -3.81 1.93
C LEU A 354 0.24 -5.15 2.38
N GLN A 355 -0.64 -5.16 3.38
CA GLN A 355 -1.41 -6.34 3.77
C GLN A 355 -2.39 -6.77 2.65
N GLY A 356 -3.08 -5.83 2.00
CA GLY A 356 -3.94 -6.13 0.85
C GLY A 356 -3.17 -6.68 -0.36
N GLU A 357 -2.03 -6.07 -0.69
CA GLU A 357 -1.11 -6.55 -1.73
C GLU A 357 -0.57 -7.96 -1.40
N HIS A 358 -0.15 -8.20 -0.16
CA HIS A 358 0.25 -9.54 0.29
C HIS A 358 -0.88 -10.57 0.13
N HIS A 359 -2.11 -10.25 0.55
CA HIS A 359 -3.26 -11.15 0.38
C HIS A 359 -3.57 -11.44 -1.09
N THR A 360 -3.54 -10.42 -1.96
CA THR A 360 -3.75 -10.64 -3.41
C THR A 360 -2.62 -11.46 -4.04
N LYS A 361 -1.36 -11.26 -3.63
CA LYS A 361 -0.21 -12.08 -4.07
C LYS A 361 -0.27 -13.52 -3.57
N VAL A 362 -0.76 -13.76 -2.36
CA VAL A 362 -1.03 -15.12 -1.85
C VAL A 362 -2.15 -15.80 -2.64
N LEU A 363 -3.23 -15.07 -2.98
CA LEU A 363 -4.30 -15.60 -3.83
C LEU A 363 -3.85 -15.86 -5.28
N GLU A 364 -2.94 -15.05 -5.81
CA GLU A 364 -2.29 -15.28 -7.11
C GLU A 364 -1.40 -16.53 -7.06
N ALA A 365 -0.55 -16.68 -6.05
CA ALA A 365 0.27 -17.87 -5.84
C ALA A 365 -0.58 -19.14 -5.69
N GLN A 366 -1.71 -19.10 -4.97
CA GLN A 366 -2.65 -20.23 -4.87
C GLN A 366 -3.33 -20.56 -6.21
N LYS A 367 -3.61 -19.57 -7.07
CA LYS A 367 -4.13 -19.82 -8.43
C LYS A 367 -3.06 -20.47 -9.31
N LEU A 368 -1.81 -20.01 -9.21
CA LEU A 368 -0.68 -20.59 -9.94
C LEU A 368 -0.36 -22.02 -9.47
N GLN A 369 -0.41 -22.30 -8.16
CA GLN A 369 -0.27 -23.66 -7.63
C GLN A 369 -1.35 -24.58 -8.21
N ARG A 370 -2.63 -24.20 -8.12
CA ARG A 370 -3.74 -25.00 -8.72
C ARG A 370 -3.64 -25.15 -10.24
N ALA A 371 -2.91 -24.28 -10.93
CA ALA A 371 -2.62 -24.43 -12.35
C ALA A 371 -1.43 -25.40 -12.59
N LEU A 372 -0.42 -25.38 -11.72
CA LEU A 372 0.68 -26.33 -11.71
C LEU A 372 0.19 -27.75 -11.37
N ASP A 373 -0.59 -27.92 -10.30
CA ASP A 373 -1.18 -29.21 -9.89
C ASP A 373 -1.95 -29.88 -11.06
N ARG A 374 -2.68 -29.07 -11.84
CA ARG A 374 -3.40 -29.52 -13.05
C ARG A 374 -2.46 -29.93 -14.18
N LYS A 375 -1.34 -29.21 -14.37
CA LYS A 375 -0.33 -29.56 -15.38
C LYS A 375 0.49 -30.78 -14.98
N GLU A 376 0.72 -31.00 -13.70
CA GLU A 376 1.30 -32.24 -13.19
C GLU A 376 0.35 -33.43 -13.42
N GLN A 377 -0.97 -33.26 -13.20
CA GLN A 377 -1.95 -34.29 -13.55
C GLN A 377 -2.03 -34.52 -15.07
N GLU A 378 -2.12 -33.48 -15.90
CA GLU A 378 -2.12 -33.62 -17.37
C GLU A 378 -0.87 -34.35 -17.87
N LEU A 379 0.30 -34.10 -17.26
CA LEU A 379 1.54 -34.82 -17.58
C LEU A 379 1.51 -36.28 -17.11
N ALA A 380 0.91 -36.58 -15.95
CA ALA A 380 0.73 -37.94 -15.47
C ALA A 380 -0.23 -38.75 -16.37
N ASP A 381 -1.34 -38.15 -16.80
CA ASP A 381 -2.32 -38.75 -17.71
C ASP A 381 -1.69 -39.03 -19.09
N LEU A 382 -0.91 -38.07 -19.62
CA LEU A 382 -0.16 -38.23 -20.87
C LEU A 382 0.95 -39.29 -20.76
N GLN A 383 1.65 -39.37 -19.62
CA GLN A 383 2.63 -40.42 -19.37
C GLN A 383 1.96 -41.80 -19.32
N GLN A 384 0.81 -41.94 -18.64
CA GLN A 384 0.06 -43.19 -18.60
C GLN A 384 -0.42 -43.60 -20.01
N SER A 385 -0.91 -42.66 -20.81
CA SER A 385 -1.31 -42.90 -22.20
C SER A 385 -0.13 -43.30 -23.09
N LYS A 386 1.04 -42.67 -22.91
CA LYS A 386 2.29 -43.07 -23.59
C LYS A 386 2.66 -44.51 -23.24
N ASP A 387 2.66 -44.86 -21.95
CA ASP A 387 3.09 -46.18 -21.49
C ASP A 387 2.11 -47.28 -21.95
N GLN A 388 0.81 -46.98 -22.06
CA GLN A 388 -0.18 -47.84 -22.72
C GLN A 388 0.14 -48.05 -24.21
N LEU A 389 0.44 -46.97 -24.95
CA LEU A 389 0.80 -47.05 -26.37
C LEU A 389 2.12 -47.78 -26.63
N GLU A 390 3.07 -47.73 -25.70
CA GLU A 390 4.30 -48.53 -25.76
C GLU A 390 4.00 -50.03 -25.58
N VAL A 391 3.09 -50.41 -24.67
CA VAL A 391 2.63 -51.80 -24.51
C VAL A 391 1.84 -52.27 -25.74
N GLU A 392 0.93 -51.47 -26.29
CA GLU A 392 0.20 -51.81 -27.52
C GLU A 392 1.16 -51.98 -28.71
N LEU A 393 2.21 -51.15 -28.80
CA LEU A 393 3.25 -51.28 -29.82
C LEU A 393 4.06 -52.57 -29.66
N GLU A 394 4.42 -52.98 -28.44
CA GLU A 394 5.07 -54.26 -28.19
C GLU A 394 4.18 -55.44 -28.57
N ASP A 395 2.89 -55.41 -28.20
CA ASP A 395 1.94 -56.48 -28.54
C ASP A 395 1.69 -56.56 -30.05
N MET A 396 1.58 -55.43 -30.76
CA MET A 396 1.50 -55.40 -32.22
C MET A 396 2.78 -55.93 -32.88
N GLN A 397 3.95 -55.64 -32.32
CA GLN A 397 5.20 -56.29 -32.76
C GLN A 397 5.21 -57.80 -32.49
N GLN A 398 4.65 -58.27 -31.37
CA GLN A 398 4.51 -59.70 -31.09
C GLN A 398 3.53 -60.38 -32.06
N GLN A 399 2.39 -59.74 -32.37
CA GLN A 399 1.43 -60.25 -33.36
C GLN A 399 2.06 -60.31 -34.75
N LYS A 400 2.82 -59.28 -35.16
CA LYS A 400 3.61 -59.35 -36.40
C LYS A 400 4.58 -60.54 -36.38
N LYS A 401 5.37 -60.72 -35.32
CA LYS A 401 6.30 -61.86 -35.17
C LYS A 401 5.60 -63.23 -35.18
N LYS A 402 4.30 -63.32 -34.84
CA LYS A 402 3.46 -64.53 -34.97
C LYS A 402 2.97 -64.70 -36.42
N GLY A 403 2.51 -63.62 -37.06
CA GLY A 403 2.10 -63.60 -38.46
C GLY A 403 3.24 -63.95 -39.44
N ASP A 404 4.43 -63.36 -39.25
CA ASP A 404 5.63 -63.63 -40.07
C ASP A 404 6.02 -65.12 -40.03
N LYS A 405 5.86 -65.79 -38.87
CA LYS A 405 6.05 -67.24 -38.73
C LYS A 405 5.00 -68.04 -39.52
N ALA A 406 3.71 -67.71 -39.35
CA ALA A 406 2.63 -68.38 -40.07
C ALA A 406 2.75 -68.21 -41.60
N LEU A 407 3.17 -67.03 -42.08
CA LEU A 407 3.47 -66.77 -43.49
C LEU A 407 4.65 -67.60 -44.00
N ASN A 408 5.73 -67.73 -43.21
CA ASN A 408 6.86 -68.59 -43.54
C ASN A 408 6.44 -70.07 -43.60
N ASP A 409 5.63 -70.54 -42.65
CA ASP A 409 5.18 -71.93 -42.60
C ASP A 409 4.23 -72.26 -43.75
N LEU A 410 3.29 -71.36 -44.09
CA LEU A 410 2.46 -71.47 -45.30
C LEU A 410 3.31 -71.42 -46.59
N THR A 411 4.34 -70.57 -46.64
CA THR A 411 5.28 -70.52 -47.77
C THR A 411 6.04 -71.84 -47.93
N ASN A 412 6.39 -72.51 -46.83
CA ASN A 412 7.07 -73.80 -46.87
C ASN A 412 6.11 -74.95 -47.22
N GLN A 413 4.84 -74.90 -46.78
CA GLN A 413 3.79 -75.82 -47.24
C GLN A 413 3.53 -75.66 -48.75
N LEU A 414 3.42 -74.43 -49.25
CA LEU A 414 3.27 -74.14 -50.69
C LEU A 414 4.47 -74.65 -51.50
N LYS A 415 5.70 -74.46 -51.03
CA LYS A 415 6.90 -75.05 -51.66
C LYS A 415 6.83 -76.58 -51.71
N LYS A 416 6.39 -77.23 -50.62
CA LYS A 416 6.24 -78.70 -50.57
C LYS A 416 5.18 -79.19 -51.56
N VAL A 417 3.98 -78.60 -51.54
CA VAL A 417 2.87 -78.97 -52.45
C VAL A 417 3.25 -78.71 -53.91
N ASN A 418 3.93 -77.61 -54.22
CA ASN A 418 4.44 -77.33 -55.57
C ASN A 418 5.54 -78.34 -56.00
N GLY A 419 6.37 -78.81 -55.08
CA GLY A 419 7.30 -79.93 -55.33
C GLY A 419 6.56 -81.22 -55.67
N GLU A 420 5.64 -81.66 -54.80
CA GLU A 420 4.85 -82.87 -55.05
C GLU A 420 3.90 -82.75 -56.26
N MET A 421 3.54 -81.53 -56.67
CA MET A 421 2.77 -81.26 -57.88
C MET A 421 3.64 -81.51 -59.11
N LYS A 422 4.84 -80.93 -59.16
CA LYS A 422 5.81 -81.15 -60.25
C LYS A 422 6.26 -82.60 -60.39
N GLU A 423 6.40 -83.31 -59.27
CA GLU A 423 6.68 -84.75 -59.27
C GLU A 423 5.52 -85.56 -59.90
N ARG A 424 4.25 -85.18 -59.59
CA ARG A 424 3.07 -85.79 -60.22
C ARG A 424 2.93 -85.39 -61.70
N GLU A 425 3.18 -84.14 -62.06
CA GLU A 425 3.17 -83.66 -63.44
C GLU A 425 4.19 -84.43 -64.29
N SER A 426 5.45 -84.53 -63.84
CA SER A 426 6.48 -85.28 -64.55
C SER A 426 6.17 -86.79 -64.63
N ALA A 427 5.56 -87.38 -63.60
CA ALA A 427 5.11 -88.78 -63.66
C ALA A 427 3.95 -88.99 -64.65
N LEU A 428 3.03 -88.02 -64.78
CA LEU A 428 1.96 -88.06 -65.79
C LEU A 428 2.50 -87.85 -67.20
N GLU A 429 3.43 -86.90 -67.41
CA GLU A 429 4.13 -86.71 -68.69
C GLU A 429 4.83 -88.00 -69.15
N GLN A 430 5.52 -88.68 -68.22
CA GLN A 430 6.15 -89.99 -68.49
C GLN A 430 5.11 -91.05 -68.90
N GLN A 431 3.98 -91.17 -68.18
CA GLN A 431 2.91 -92.11 -68.53
C GLN A 431 2.27 -91.79 -69.89
N TYR A 432 2.05 -90.52 -70.23
CA TYR A 432 1.54 -90.13 -71.55
C TYR A 432 2.55 -90.45 -72.66
N GLN A 433 3.84 -90.22 -72.43
CA GLN A 433 4.91 -90.57 -73.37
C GLN A 433 5.02 -92.08 -73.59
N GLU A 434 4.98 -92.90 -72.53
CA GLU A 434 4.97 -94.37 -72.64
C GLU A 434 3.74 -94.88 -73.42
N MET A 435 2.57 -94.28 -73.20
CA MET A 435 1.34 -94.62 -73.93
C MET A 435 1.39 -94.21 -75.41
N LEU A 436 1.97 -93.05 -75.72
CA LEU A 436 2.23 -92.61 -77.10
C LEU A 436 3.18 -93.57 -77.81
N GLU A 437 4.28 -93.96 -77.19
CA GLU A 437 5.19 -94.95 -77.76
C GLU A 437 4.51 -96.33 -77.90
N GLN A 438 3.73 -96.79 -76.92
CA GLN A 438 3.04 -98.07 -77.03
C GLN A 438 2.00 -98.07 -78.16
N THR A 439 1.29 -96.96 -78.38
CA THR A 439 0.35 -96.82 -79.50
C THR A 439 1.07 -96.72 -80.84
N GLN A 440 2.20 -96.02 -80.94
CA GLN A 440 3.04 -96.01 -82.15
C GLN A 440 3.59 -97.40 -82.48
N ARG A 441 4.09 -98.16 -81.49
CA ARG A 441 4.55 -99.54 -81.67
C ARG A 441 3.42 -100.46 -82.17
N LYS A 442 2.19 -100.28 -81.69
CA LYS A 442 1.00 -101.00 -82.17
C LYS A 442 0.61 -100.60 -83.60
N LEU A 443 0.57 -99.29 -83.89
CA LEU A 443 0.30 -98.76 -85.23
C LEU A 443 1.25 -99.38 -86.26
N HIS A 444 2.55 -99.35 -85.98
CA HIS A 444 3.57 -99.90 -86.86
C HIS A 444 3.41 -101.42 -87.08
N SER A 445 3.04 -102.18 -86.04
CA SER A 445 2.71 -103.60 -86.17
C SER A 445 1.46 -103.85 -87.05
N HIS A 446 0.47 -102.95 -87.00
CA HIS A 446 -0.68 -103.00 -87.90
C HIS A 446 -0.33 -102.59 -89.34
N GLU A 447 0.51 -101.57 -89.56
CA GLU A 447 1.00 -101.18 -90.90
C GLU A 447 1.69 -102.36 -91.61
N VAL A 448 2.63 -103.03 -90.93
CA VAL A 448 3.32 -104.22 -91.45
C VAL A 448 2.35 -105.36 -91.74
N THR A 449 1.30 -105.51 -90.93
CA THR A 449 0.24 -106.52 -91.15
C THR A 449 -0.64 -106.19 -92.35
N ILE A 450 -1.01 -104.92 -92.53
CA ILE A 450 -1.81 -104.42 -93.66
C ILE A 450 -1.02 -104.60 -94.97
N GLN A 451 0.25 -104.18 -95.01
CA GLN A 451 1.12 -104.35 -96.19
C GLN A 451 1.15 -105.81 -96.67
N ARG A 452 1.34 -106.76 -95.75
CA ARG A 452 1.32 -108.20 -96.05
C ARG A 452 -0.05 -108.68 -96.60
N LEU A 453 -1.15 -108.16 -96.06
CA LEU A 453 -2.50 -108.49 -96.53
C LEU A 453 -2.78 -107.89 -97.92
N THR A 454 -2.32 -106.67 -98.20
CA THR A 454 -2.44 -106.03 -99.52
C THR A 454 -1.72 -106.84 -100.61
N THR A 455 -0.50 -107.34 -100.34
CA THR A 455 0.20 -108.27 -101.26
C THR A 455 -0.63 -109.54 -101.50
N THR A 456 -1.12 -110.16 -100.42
CA THR A 456 -1.92 -111.40 -100.48
C THR A 456 -3.24 -111.22 -101.24
N LEU A 457 -3.83 -110.02 -101.22
CA LEU A 457 -5.06 -109.70 -101.96
C LEU A 457 -4.81 -109.58 -103.46
N ALA A 458 -3.73 -108.89 -103.87
CA ALA A 458 -3.36 -108.76 -105.28
C ALA A 458 -3.11 -110.14 -105.94
N ASP A 459 -2.45 -111.05 -105.21
CA ASP A 459 -2.25 -112.45 -105.64
C ASP A 459 -3.58 -113.21 -105.85
N LYS A 460 -4.67 -112.76 -105.22
CA LYS A 460 -6.01 -113.39 -105.28
C LYS A 460 -6.93 -112.78 -106.32
N GLU A 461 -6.87 -111.47 -106.55
CA GLU A 461 -7.64 -110.81 -107.61
C GLU A 461 -7.23 -111.33 -108.99
N GLN A 462 -5.93 -111.56 -109.21
CA GLN A 462 -5.41 -112.20 -110.42
C GLN A 462 -6.04 -113.57 -110.70
N GLN A 463 -6.31 -114.37 -109.65
CA GLN A 463 -6.89 -115.72 -109.78
C GLN A 463 -8.37 -115.69 -110.17
N LEU A 464 -9.11 -114.63 -109.83
CA LEU A 464 -10.54 -114.52 -110.18
C LEU A 464 -10.76 -114.14 -111.65
N GLN A 465 -9.87 -113.32 -112.22
CA GLN A 465 -9.95 -112.91 -113.62
C GLN A 465 -9.84 -114.09 -114.59
N ASP A 466 -9.09 -115.13 -114.23
CA ASP A 466 -8.94 -116.36 -115.02
C ASP A 466 -10.26 -117.15 -115.09
N TYR A 467 -11.04 -117.23 -114.00
CA TYR A 467 -12.32 -117.95 -113.97
C TYR A 467 -13.42 -117.29 -114.82
N ILE A 468 -13.49 -115.95 -114.85
CA ILE A 468 -14.53 -115.19 -115.58
C ILE A 468 -14.51 -115.47 -117.09
N ASN A 469 -13.38 -115.92 -117.63
CA ASN A 469 -13.26 -116.26 -119.05
C ASN A 469 -13.91 -117.60 -119.43
N MET A 470 -14.09 -118.56 -118.49
CA MET A 470 -14.67 -119.87 -118.79
C MET A 470 -16.21 -119.90 -118.84
N VAL A 471 -16.88 -119.00 -118.11
CA VAL A 471 -18.37 -119.05 -117.97
C VAL A 471 -19.11 -118.63 -119.25
N ARG A 472 -18.44 -117.84 -120.10
CA ARG A 472 -19.03 -117.12 -121.24
C ARG A 472 -19.52 -118.02 -122.39
N ASP A 473 -19.05 -119.27 -122.44
CA ASP A 473 -19.18 -120.13 -123.62
C ASP A 473 -20.43 -121.04 -123.59
N LEU A 474 -21.29 -120.96 -122.57
CA LEU A 474 -22.30 -121.99 -122.26
C LEU A 474 -23.78 -121.66 -122.56
N GLU A 475 -24.16 -120.41 -122.85
CA GLU A 475 -25.55 -119.94 -122.68
C GLU A 475 -26.50 -119.95 -123.93
N GLN A 476 -26.31 -120.82 -124.94
CA GLN A 476 -26.93 -120.64 -126.28
C GLN A 476 -28.13 -121.55 -126.71
N SER A 477 -29.12 -121.90 -125.86
CA SER A 477 -30.35 -122.62 -126.34
C SER A 477 -31.68 -122.34 -125.58
N LYS A 478 -32.85 -122.80 -126.10
CA LYS A 478 -34.15 -122.06 -126.01
C LYS A 478 -35.49 -122.85 -125.77
N SER A 479 -36.32 -122.35 -124.83
CA SER A 479 -37.76 -121.95 -125.01
C SER A 479 -38.92 -123.02 -125.11
N PRO A 480 -40.26 -122.68 -125.24
CA PRO A 480 -41.26 -123.01 -124.18
C PRO A 480 -42.73 -123.37 -124.63
N GLY A 481 -43.72 -123.39 -123.71
CA GLY A 481 -45.11 -122.94 -124.01
C GLY A 481 -46.32 -123.69 -123.40
N SER A 482 -47.36 -122.93 -122.97
CA SER A 482 -48.83 -123.21 -122.97
C SER A 482 -49.58 -122.42 -121.85
N ASN A 483 -50.91 -122.23 -121.95
CA ASN A 483 -51.58 -121.02 -121.45
C ASN A 483 -52.81 -121.15 -120.51
N ASP A 484 -53.15 -122.36 -120.02
CA ASP A 484 -54.34 -122.56 -119.14
C ASP A 484 -54.26 -121.79 -117.80
N GLY A 485 -53.04 -121.45 -117.36
CA GLY A 485 -52.79 -120.66 -116.16
C GLY A 485 -53.30 -119.20 -116.19
N MET A 486 -54.06 -118.77 -117.21
CA MET A 486 -54.67 -117.43 -117.23
C MET A 486 -55.90 -117.31 -116.32
N LEU A 487 -56.69 -118.39 -116.17
CA LEU A 487 -57.86 -118.38 -115.28
C LEU A 487 -57.49 -118.57 -113.80
N THR A 488 -56.44 -119.34 -113.51
CA THR A 488 -55.85 -119.36 -112.15
C THR A 488 -55.29 -117.98 -111.79
N LYS A 489 -54.56 -117.31 -112.69
CA LYS A 489 -54.08 -115.92 -112.48
C LYS A 489 -55.20 -114.92 -112.17
N LEU A 490 -56.42 -115.08 -112.68
CA LEU A 490 -57.54 -114.18 -112.34
C LEU A 490 -58.12 -114.43 -110.95
N ARG A 491 -58.28 -115.70 -110.53
CA ARG A 491 -58.70 -116.04 -109.15
C ARG A 491 -57.60 -115.71 -108.14
N GLN A 492 -56.35 -115.94 -108.52
CA GLN A 492 -55.18 -115.57 -107.74
C GLN A 492 -55.08 -114.04 -107.60
N ARG A 493 -55.29 -113.26 -108.67
CA ARG A 493 -55.40 -111.79 -108.56
C ARG A 493 -56.48 -111.30 -107.61
N LEU A 494 -57.62 -111.99 -107.52
CA LEU A 494 -58.65 -111.62 -106.54
C LEU A 494 -58.13 -111.80 -105.11
N LYS A 495 -57.52 -112.95 -104.83
CA LYS A 495 -56.91 -113.25 -103.53
C LYS A 495 -55.69 -112.37 -103.21
N GLU A 496 -54.91 -112.00 -104.23
CA GLU A 496 -53.79 -111.05 -104.12
C GLU A 496 -54.32 -109.64 -103.81
N ASN A 497 -55.45 -109.21 -104.39
CA ASN A 497 -56.11 -107.95 -104.03
C ASN A 497 -56.69 -107.97 -102.60
N GLU A 498 -57.27 -109.10 -102.17
CA GLU A 498 -57.78 -109.28 -100.79
C GLU A 498 -56.63 -109.19 -99.78
N SER A 499 -55.56 -109.97 -99.98
CA SER A 499 -54.35 -109.96 -99.15
C SER A 499 -53.62 -108.61 -99.17
N ALA A 500 -53.55 -107.93 -100.31
CA ALA A 500 -52.98 -106.58 -100.40
C ALA A 500 -53.86 -105.52 -99.72
N LEU A 501 -55.17 -105.73 -99.61
CA LEU A 501 -56.06 -104.85 -98.86
C LEU A 501 -55.91 -105.07 -97.34
N GLU A 502 -55.75 -106.33 -96.90
CA GLU A 502 -55.42 -106.67 -95.51
C GLU A 502 -54.07 -106.05 -95.11
N GLN A 503 -53.00 -106.29 -95.89
CA GLN A 503 -51.70 -105.65 -95.65
C GLN A 503 -51.78 -104.12 -95.65
N ALA A 504 -52.52 -103.50 -96.58
CA ALA A 504 -52.70 -102.04 -96.63
C ALA A 504 -53.67 -101.47 -95.57
N LEU A 505 -54.25 -102.32 -94.71
CA LEU A 505 -54.92 -101.94 -93.47
C LEU A 505 -53.96 -102.10 -92.29
N ASP A 506 -53.24 -103.22 -92.19
CA ASP A 506 -52.23 -103.46 -91.16
C ASP A 506 -51.09 -102.42 -91.20
N ASP A 507 -50.58 -102.10 -92.39
CA ASP A 507 -49.60 -101.02 -92.62
C ASP A 507 -50.13 -99.65 -92.14
N LYS A 508 -51.45 -99.42 -92.23
CA LYS A 508 -52.08 -98.18 -91.74
C LYS A 508 -52.26 -98.20 -90.23
N PHE A 509 -52.60 -99.34 -89.63
CA PHE A 509 -52.64 -99.46 -88.17
C PHE A 509 -51.25 -99.26 -87.57
N ALA A 510 -50.21 -99.89 -88.14
CA ALA A 510 -48.82 -99.67 -87.73
C ALA A 510 -48.38 -98.20 -87.89
N ALA A 511 -48.75 -97.53 -88.99
CA ALA A 511 -48.46 -96.11 -89.18
C ALA A 511 -49.26 -95.19 -88.22
N ILE A 512 -50.47 -95.58 -87.81
CA ILE A 512 -51.23 -94.88 -86.77
C ILE A 512 -50.57 -95.08 -85.41
N GLU A 513 -50.17 -96.31 -85.06
CA GLU A 513 -49.44 -96.59 -83.81
C GLU A 513 -48.11 -95.85 -83.74
N GLU A 514 -47.34 -95.76 -84.83
CA GLU A 514 -46.13 -94.94 -84.89
C GLU A 514 -46.44 -93.45 -84.64
N LYS A 515 -47.53 -92.92 -85.21
CA LYS A 515 -47.93 -91.52 -85.00
C LYS A 515 -48.51 -91.25 -83.62
N ASP A 516 -49.24 -92.18 -83.01
CA ASP A 516 -49.69 -92.07 -81.62
C ASP A 516 -48.50 -92.14 -80.65
N ASN A 517 -47.47 -92.94 -80.96
CA ASN A 517 -46.21 -92.95 -80.21
C ASN A 517 -45.43 -91.63 -80.37
N GLU A 518 -45.34 -91.05 -81.58
CA GLU A 518 -44.78 -89.70 -81.79
C GLU A 518 -45.55 -88.64 -80.99
N ILE A 519 -46.89 -88.66 -81.05
CA ILE A 519 -47.75 -87.74 -80.30
C ILE A 519 -47.53 -87.90 -78.79
N HIS A 520 -47.38 -89.13 -78.28
CA HIS A 520 -47.09 -89.37 -76.88
C HIS A 520 -45.71 -88.83 -76.46
N GLN A 521 -44.67 -89.05 -77.26
CA GLN A 521 -43.34 -88.48 -77.02
C GLN A 521 -43.36 -86.94 -77.05
N LEU A 522 -44.07 -86.34 -78.00
CA LEU A 522 -44.25 -84.88 -78.08
C LEU A 522 -45.03 -84.33 -76.88
N GLN A 523 -46.05 -85.03 -76.38
CA GLN A 523 -46.76 -84.66 -75.15
C GLN A 523 -45.86 -84.73 -73.91
N LEU A 524 -44.97 -85.72 -73.81
CA LEU A 524 -44.00 -85.83 -72.72
C LEU A 524 -42.97 -84.69 -72.76
N LEU A 525 -42.38 -84.42 -73.94
CA LEU A 525 -41.45 -83.32 -74.15
C LEU A 525 -42.08 -81.95 -73.89
N LEU A 526 -43.33 -81.75 -74.33
CA LEU A 526 -44.08 -80.53 -74.07
C LEU A 526 -44.31 -80.34 -72.57
N ARG A 527 -44.71 -81.39 -71.83
CA ARG A 527 -44.81 -81.36 -70.37
C ARG A 527 -43.48 -81.09 -69.66
N GLU A 528 -42.35 -81.45 -70.25
CA GLU A 528 -41.03 -81.09 -69.71
C GLU A 528 -40.70 -79.62 -69.96
N LYS A 529 -41.04 -79.10 -71.14
CA LYS A 529 -40.89 -77.66 -71.43
C LYS A 529 -41.86 -76.79 -70.62
N GLU A 530 -43.08 -77.25 -70.33
CA GLU A 530 -44.00 -76.60 -69.39
C GLU A 530 -43.36 -76.50 -67.98
N ARG A 531 -42.79 -77.59 -67.46
CA ARG A 531 -42.07 -77.60 -66.17
C ARG A 531 -40.81 -76.72 -66.17
N ASP A 532 -40.07 -76.66 -67.28
CA ASP A 532 -38.91 -75.77 -67.41
C ASP A 532 -39.34 -74.29 -67.49
N LEU A 533 -40.44 -73.98 -68.18
CA LEU A 533 -41.02 -72.64 -68.22
C LEU A 533 -41.53 -72.22 -66.84
N GLU A 534 -42.23 -73.09 -66.11
CA GLU A 534 -42.69 -72.83 -64.74
C GLU A 534 -41.52 -72.54 -63.78
N ARG A 535 -40.43 -73.32 -63.87
CA ARG A 535 -39.17 -73.04 -63.14
C ARG A 535 -38.58 -71.68 -63.51
N LEU A 536 -38.53 -71.34 -64.79
CA LEU A 536 -38.01 -70.05 -65.26
C LEU A 536 -38.91 -68.88 -64.83
N THR A 537 -40.23 -69.03 -64.86
CA THR A 537 -41.19 -68.05 -64.33
C THR A 537 -40.97 -67.83 -62.84
N ASN A 538 -40.85 -68.89 -62.04
CA ASN A 538 -40.61 -68.77 -60.59
C ASN A 538 -39.24 -68.12 -60.26
N LEU A 539 -38.21 -68.34 -61.09
CA LEU A 539 -36.93 -67.63 -60.97
C LEU A 539 -37.04 -66.16 -61.38
N LEU A 540 -37.83 -65.84 -62.42
CA LEU A 540 -38.06 -64.47 -62.85
C LEU A 540 -38.87 -63.68 -61.80
N THR A 541 -39.92 -64.25 -61.22
CA THR A 541 -40.68 -63.58 -60.14
C THR A 541 -39.83 -63.37 -58.90
N HIS A 542 -38.97 -64.33 -58.53
CA HIS A 542 -38.05 -64.14 -57.40
C HIS A 542 -36.98 -63.06 -57.67
N ASN A 543 -36.49 -62.96 -58.91
CA ASN A 543 -35.61 -61.86 -59.32
C ASN A 543 -36.35 -60.51 -59.33
N GLU A 544 -37.62 -60.49 -59.75
CA GLU A 544 -38.48 -59.29 -59.72
C GLU A 544 -38.79 -58.84 -58.29
N GLU A 545 -39.11 -59.74 -57.37
CA GLU A 545 -39.20 -59.48 -55.92
C GLU A 545 -37.87 -58.90 -55.38
N THR A 546 -36.74 -59.49 -55.76
CA THR A 546 -35.41 -59.06 -55.34
C THR A 546 -35.07 -57.65 -55.86
N ILE A 547 -35.42 -57.35 -57.12
CA ILE A 547 -35.30 -56.01 -57.70
C ILE A 547 -36.21 -55.03 -56.96
N ASN A 548 -37.48 -55.37 -56.72
CA ASN A 548 -38.42 -54.52 -55.97
C ASN A 548 -37.92 -54.23 -54.54
N ASN A 549 -37.31 -55.20 -53.87
CA ASN A 549 -36.68 -55.00 -52.56
C ASN A 549 -35.49 -54.02 -52.62
N PHE A 550 -34.62 -54.13 -53.63
CA PHE A 550 -33.55 -53.15 -53.85
C PHE A 550 -34.10 -51.77 -54.20
N ASP A 551 -35.15 -51.69 -55.01
CA ASP A 551 -35.84 -50.45 -55.39
C ASP A 551 -36.48 -49.76 -54.18
N SER A 552 -37.00 -50.53 -53.22
CA SER A 552 -37.50 -50.02 -51.93
C SER A 552 -36.37 -49.51 -51.04
N LEU A 553 -35.27 -50.26 -50.94
CA LEU A 553 -34.09 -49.84 -50.17
C LEU A 553 -33.43 -48.58 -50.76
N ILE A 554 -33.39 -48.44 -52.09
CA ILE A 554 -32.90 -47.23 -52.77
C ILE A 554 -33.78 -46.03 -52.40
N LYS A 555 -35.12 -46.18 -52.44
CA LYS A 555 -36.06 -45.10 -52.04
C LYS A 555 -35.91 -44.72 -50.57
N GLU A 556 -35.66 -45.68 -49.68
CA GLU A 556 -35.35 -45.41 -48.27
C GLU A 556 -34.04 -44.61 -48.13
N LYS A 557 -32.98 -44.99 -48.86
CA LYS A 557 -31.69 -44.28 -48.85
C LYS A 557 -31.74 -42.90 -49.51
N ASP A 558 -32.55 -42.71 -50.55
CA ASP A 558 -32.81 -41.39 -51.12
C ASP A 558 -33.51 -40.46 -50.11
N VAL A 559 -34.45 -40.99 -49.32
CA VAL A 559 -35.13 -40.24 -48.25
C VAL A 559 -34.17 -39.94 -47.09
N GLU A 560 -33.31 -40.88 -46.68
CA GLU A 560 -32.24 -40.63 -45.70
C GLU A 560 -31.26 -39.54 -46.18
N LEU A 561 -30.78 -39.64 -47.42
CA LEU A 561 -29.88 -38.64 -48.02
C LEU A 561 -30.54 -37.27 -48.12
N GLN A 562 -31.81 -37.20 -48.51
CA GLN A 562 -32.57 -35.96 -48.58
C GLN A 562 -32.84 -35.39 -47.18
N HIS A 563 -33.05 -36.22 -46.16
CA HIS A 563 -33.15 -35.78 -44.77
C HIS A 563 -31.81 -35.21 -44.29
N LEU A 564 -30.71 -35.93 -44.46
CA LEU A 564 -29.35 -35.49 -44.11
C LEU A 564 -28.96 -34.19 -44.83
N ALA A 565 -29.27 -34.05 -46.12
CA ALA A 565 -29.01 -32.83 -46.88
C ALA A 565 -29.80 -31.62 -46.35
N ASN A 566 -31.06 -31.82 -45.94
CA ASN A 566 -31.84 -30.76 -45.29
C ASN A 566 -31.32 -30.41 -43.89
N THR A 567 -30.91 -31.41 -43.10
CA THR A 567 -30.31 -31.21 -41.78
C THR A 567 -28.98 -30.45 -41.87
N LEU A 568 -28.09 -30.85 -42.79
CA LEU A 568 -26.86 -30.10 -43.11
C LEU A 568 -27.16 -28.66 -43.54
N LYS A 569 -28.16 -28.44 -44.40
CA LYS A 569 -28.57 -27.09 -44.83
C LYS A 569 -29.13 -26.23 -43.70
N ASN A 570 -29.75 -26.84 -42.69
CA ASN A 570 -30.22 -26.13 -41.50
C ASN A 570 -29.08 -25.84 -40.51
N LEU A 571 -28.14 -26.77 -40.32
CA LEU A 571 -26.91 -26.54 -39.55
C LEU A 571 -26.03 -25.45 -40.19
N GLN A 572 -25.93 -25.43 -41.53
CA GLN A 572 -25.23 -24.37 -42.28
C GLN A 572 -25.84 -22.98 -42.02
N ARG A 573 -27.17 -22.86 -41.93
CA ARG A 573 -27.86 -21.62 -41.58
C ARG A 573 -27.60 -21.21 -40.13
N ALA A 574 -27.84 -22.13 -39.18
CA ALA A 574 -27.61 -21.87 -37.76
C ALA A 574 -26.14 -21.47 -37.48
N LYS A 575 -25.19 -22.08 -38.19
CA LYS A 575 -23.78 -21.65 -38.18
C LYS A 575 -23.63 -20.21 -38.68
N GLN A 576 -24.17 -19.87 -39.85
CA GLN A 576 -24.10 -18.51 -40.40
C GLN A 576 -24.73 -17.49 -39.44
N ASP A 577 -25.89 -17.79 -38.84
CA ASP A 577 -26.56 -16.91 -37.88
C ASP A 577 -25.70 -16.65 -36.64
N VAL A 578 -24.96 -17.67 -36.15
CA VAL A 578 -24.00 -17.55 -35.04
C VAL A 578 -22.74 -16.75 -35.45
N GLU A 579 -22.17 -17.02 -36.63
CA GLU A 579 -21.03 -16.25 -37.16
C GLU A 579 -21.40 -14.77 -37.36
N ASP A 580 -22.59 -14.49 -37.90
CA ASP A 580 -23.14 -13.16 -38.06
C ASP A 580 -23.37 -12.45 -36.70
N ASN A 581 -23.91 -13.15 -35.71
CA ASN A 581 -24.11 -12.60 -34.35
C ASN A 581 -22.79 -12.32 -33.64
N LEU A 582 -21.78 -13.19 -33.80
CA LEU A 582 -20.43 -12.94 -33.30
C LEU A 582 -19.82 -11.70 -33.99
N ASN A 583 -19.96 -11.58 -35.32
CA ASN A 583 -19.49 -10.42 -36.08
C ASN A 583 -20.19 -9.11 -35.67
N ARG A 584 -21.48 -9.13 -35.29
CA ARG A 584 -22.18 -7.98 -34.69
C ARG A 584 -21.57 -7.62 -33.33
N SER A 585 -21.45 -8.59 -32.42
CA SER A 585 -20.89 -8.39 -31.08
C SER A 585 -19.42 -7.93 -31.10
N LEU A 586 -18.62 -8.37 -32.08
CA LEU A 586 -17.25 -7.87 -32.27
C LEU A 586 -17.25 -6.41 -32.69
N ARG A 587 -18.05 -6.01 -33.69
CA ARG A 587 -18.17 -4.60 -34.11
C ARG A 587 -18.68 -3.68 -32.99
N GLU A 588 -19.60 -4.17 -32.14
CA GLU A 588 -20.06 -3.45 -30.95
C GLU A 588 -18.93 -3.26 -29.92
N LYS A 589 -18.12 -4.30 -29.68
CA LYS A 589 -16.93 -4.21 -28.82
C LYS A 589 -15.88 -3.26 -29.41
N ASP A 590 -15.61 -3.33 -30.71
CA ASP A 590 -14.67 -2.43 -31.39
C ASP A 590 -15.15 -0.97 -31.33
N ALA A 591 -16.45 -0.71 -31.49
CA ALA A 591 -17.04 0.62 -31.31
C ALA A 591 -16.91 1.14 -29.87
N ILE A 592 -17.13 0.28 -28.87
CA ILE A 592 -16.92 0.63 -27.44
C ILE A 592 -15.43 0.89 -27.17
N ILE A 593 -14.52 0.06 -27.68
CA ILE A 593 -13.07 0.23 -27.54
C ILE A 593 -12.64 1.56 -28.17
N HIS A 594 -13.10 1.86 -29.39
CA HIS A 594 -12.82 3.13 -30.08
C HIS A 594 -13.37 4.34 -29.31
N GLN A 595 -14.58 4.25 -28.74
CA GLN A 595 -15.16 5.33 -27.93
C GLN A 595 -14.44 5.51 -26.59
N LEU A 596 -13.94 4.43 -25.97
CA LEU A 596 -13.06 4.48 -24.80
C LEU A 596 -11.69 5.07 -25.14
N GLN A 597 -11.10 4.71 -26.28
CA GLN A 597 -9.85 5.30 -26.79
C GLN A 597 -10.00 6.81 -27.00
N LEU A 598 -11.04 7.27 -27.72
CA LEU A 598 -11.32 8.69 -27.88
C LEU A 598 -11.56 9.41 -26.54
N SER A 599 -12.21 8.75 -25.56
CA SER A 599 -12.40 9.33 -24.23
C SER A 599 -11.09 9.41 -23.42
N LEU A 600 -10.20 8.43 -23.57
CA LEU A 600 -8.87 8.43 -22.96
C LEU A 600 -7.93 9.45 -23.62
N GLU A 601 -7.94 9.57 -24.95
CA GLU A 601 -7.21 10.62 -25.68
C GLU A 601 -7.70 12.02 -25.29
N GLY A 602 -9.03 12.21 -25.21
CA GLY A 602 -9.63 13.45 -24.69
C GLY A 602 -9.13 13.79 -23.29
N LYS A 603 -9.29 12.87 -22.33
CA LYS A 603 -8.81 13.06 -20.94
C LYS A 603 -7.29 13.25 -20.84
N THR A 604 -6.51 12.60 -21.70
CA THR A 604 -5.06 12.77 -21.75
C THR A 604 -4.70 14.17 -22.25
N LYS A 605 -5.42 14.66 -23.26
CA LYS A 605 -5.27 16.03 -23.78
C LYS A 605 -5.71 17.08 -22.75
N ASP A 606 -6.84 16.87 -22.09
CA ASP A 606 -7.31 17.73 -20.99
C ASP A 606 -6.28 17.77 -19.85
N MET A 607 -5.70 16.61 -19.49
CA MET A 607 -4.63 16.50 -18.51
C MET A 607 -3.33 17.17 -18.96
N GLU A 608 -2.98 17.08 -20.25
CA GLU A 608 -1.87 17.84 -20.82
C GLU A 608 -2.11 19.35 -20.81
N GLU A 609 -3.33 19.82 -21.08
CA GLU A 609 -3.68 21.25 -21.06
C GLU A 609 -3.76 21.79 -19.62
N MET A 610 -4.22 20.98 -18.66
CA MET A 610 -4.07 21.25 -17.23
C MET A 610 -2.59 21.27 -16.81
N ALA A 611 -1.78 20.31 -17.25
CA ALA A 611 -0.34 20.29 -16.95
C ALA A 611 0.38 21.50 -17.55
N LYS A 612 0.07 21.89 -18.79
CA LYS A 612 0.62 23.09 -19.46
C LYS A 612 0.17 24.37 -18.77
N SER A 613 -1.08 24.49 -18.33
CA SER A 613 -1.55 25.69 -17.62
C SER A 613 -0.97 25.80 -16.20
N VAL A 614 -0.85 24.69 -15.46
CA VAL A 614 -0.14 24.64 -14.16
C VAL A 614 1.35 24.91 -14.32
N LEU A 615 2.00 24.39 -15.38
CA LEU A 615 3.40 24.68 -15.68
C LEU A 615 3.60 26.16 -16.03
N ASN A 616 2.73 26.74 -16.86
CA ASN A 616 2.81 28.16 -17.21
C ASN A 616 2.55 29.08 -16.00
N HIS A 617 1.58 28.73 -15.14
CA HIS A 617 1.28 29.48 -13.92
C HIS A 617 2.44 29.42 -12.91
N SER A 618 2.99 28.23 -12.67
CA SER A 618 4.14 28.04 -11.79
C SER A 618 5.43 28.62 -12.36
N GLN A 619 5.62 28.64 -13.69
CA GLN A 619 6.73 29.33 -14.34
C GLN A 619 6.62 30.85 -14.20
N SER A 620 5.44 31.45 -14.39
CA SER A 620 5.22 32.89 -14.14
C SER A 620 5.52 33.21 -12.68
N GLN A 621 4.90 32.48 -11.74
CA GLN A 621 5.08 32.71 -10.31
C GLN A 621 6.55 32.49 -9.87
N ALA A 622 7.26 31.52 -10.46
CA ALA A 622 8.67 31.31 -10.20
C ALA A 622 9.56 32.40 -10.81
N GLN A 623 9.21 32.95 -11.98
CA GLN A 623 9.91 34.09 -12.58
C GLN A 623 9.71 35.36 -11.75
N ASP A 624 8.47 35.66 -11.35
CA ASP A 624 8.15 36.81 -10.48
C ASP A 624 8.90 36.72 -9.13
N LEU A 625 8.92 35.53 -8.50
CA LEU A 625 9.67 35.28 -7.27
C LEU A 625 11.18 35.30 -7.47
N ALA A 626 11.69 34.84 -8.61
CA ALA A 626 13.12 34.89 -8.94
C ALA A 626 13.58 36.31 -9.22
N GLU A 627 12.79 37.13 -9.92
CA GLU A 627 13.10 38.53 -10.15
C GLU A 627 12.99 39.34 -8.86
N GLN A 628 11.95 39.13 -8.02
CA GLN A 628 11.86 39.76 -6.70
C GLN A 628 13.05 39.37 -5.80
N ARG A 629 13.47 38.10 -5.80
CA ARG A 629 14.69 37.67 -5.08
C ARG A 629 15.95 38.27 -5.70
N GLY A 630 16.06 38.38 -7.02
CA GLY A 630 17.19 39.00 -7.71
C GLY A 630 17.31 40.49 -7.45
N GLN A 631 16.20 41.23 -7.40
CA GLN A 631 16.16 42.64 -7.00
C GLN A 631 16.55 42.80 -5.52
N ARG A 632 16.02 41.96 -4.61
CA ARG A 632 16.44 41.94 -3.20
C ARG A 632 17.93 41.62 -3.03
N LEU A 633 18.46 40.64 -3.79
CA LEU A 633 19.87 40.28 -3.77
C LEU A 633 20.75 41.45 -4.21
N LYS A 634 20.42 42.12 -5.33
CA LYS A 634 21.12 43.33 -5.79
C LYS A 634 21.11 44.46 -4.76
N VAL A 635 20.01 44.66 -4.03
CA VAL A 635 19.94 45.64 -2.92
C VAL A 635 20.85 45.22 -1.78
N THR A 636 20.83 43.96 -1.35
CA THR A 636 21.74 43.47 -0.29
C THR A 636 23.21 43.49 -0.71
N GLU A 637 23.52 43.22 -1.98
CA GLU A 637 24.86 43.28 -2.56
C GLU A 637 25.38 44.72 -2.62
N ALA A 638 24.53 45.68 -3.00
CA ALA A 638 24.85 47.11 -2.96
C ALA A 638 25.11 47.58 -1.52
N MET A 639 24.25 47.21 -0.56
CA MET A 639 24.43 47.53 0.86
C MET A 639 25.70 46.90 1.45
N LEU A 640 26.03 45.66 1.06
CA LEU A 640 27.27 45.01 1.47
C LEU A 640 28.50 45.66 0.82
N SER A 641 28.43 46.07 -0.45
CA SER A 641 29.51 46.83 -1.11
C SER A 641 29.73 48.19 -0.44
N GLU A 642 28.66 48.88 -0.02
CA GLU A 642 28.77 50.14 0.71
C GLU A 642 29.29 49.94 2.14
N ALA A 643 28.86 48.89 2.84
CA ALA A 643 29.39 48.53 4.15
C ALA A 643 30.88 48.12 4.11
N VAL A 644 31.31 47.43 3.05
CA VAL A 644 32.73 47.16 2.78
C VAL A 644 33.49 48.46 2.54
N LYS A 645 33.01 49.36 1.68
CA LYS A 645 33.64 50.68 1.45
C LYS A 645 33.68 51.58 2.69
N ALA A 646 32.68 51.49 3.57
CA ALA A 646 32.69 52.18 4.85
C ALA A 646 33.73 51.57 5.81
N ARG A 647 33.93 50.24 5.78
CA ARG A 647 34.96 49.54 6.54
C ARG A 647 36.37 49.78 6.00
N GLU A 648 36.54 49.88 4.68
CA GLU A 648 37.80 50.25 4.03
C GLU A 648 38.25 51.64 4.50
N ARG A 649 37.41 52.67 4.36
CA ARG A 649 37.70 54.02 4.90
C ARG A 649 38.04 54.01 6.39
N LEU A 650 37.32 53.22 7.19
CA LEU A 650 37.59 53.10 8.62
C LEU A 650 38.90 52.36 8.91
N ILE A 651 39.39 51.51 8.01
CA ILE A 651 40.74 50.94 8.08
C ILE A 651 41.76 52.02 7.71
N ASP A 652 41.56 52.76 6.62
CA ASP A 652 42.43 53.87 6.19
C ASP A 652 42.59 54.94 7.29
N ASP A 653 41.49 55.35 7.93
CA ASP A 653 41.46 56.29 9.05
C ASP A 653 42.22 55.75 10.28
N ASN A 654 42.09 54.45 10.58
CA ASN A 654 42.82 53.81 11.69
C ASN A 654 44.31 53.62 11.36
N GLU A 655 44.66 53.31 10.11
CA GLU A 655 46.05 53.19 9.65
C GLU A 655 46.76 54.54 9.75
N SER A 656 46.14 55.61 9.24
CA SER A 656 46.61 57.00 9.39
C SER A 656 46.74 57.42 10.87
N ALA A 657 45.79 57.03 11.74
CA ALA A 657 45.89 57.28 13.17
C ALA A 657 47.05 56.50 13.83
N VAL A 658 47.30 55.25 13.42
CA VAL A 658 48.43 54.43 13.89
C VAL A 658 49.75 54.98 13.37
N GLU A 659 49.85 55.42 12.12
CA GLU A 659 51.03 56.12 11.58
C GLU A 659 51.32 57.41 12.35
N GLY A 660 50.29 58.21 12.66
CA GLY A 660 50.42 59.42 13.48
C GLY A 660 50.90 59.12 14.90
N LEU A 661 50.44 58.03 15.50
CA LEU A 661 50.92 57.55 16.80
C LEU A 661 52.36 57.03 16.74
N LEU A 662 52.73 56.27 15.70
CA LEU A 662 54.09 55.79 15.47
C LEU A 662 55.07 56.93 15.21
N ALA A 663 54.68 57.95 14.44
CA ALA A 663 55.47 59.17 14.26
C ALA A 663 55.65 59.93 15.60
N THR A 664 54.61 59.98 16.43
CA THR A 664 54.66 60.58 17.78
C THR A 664 55.56 59.77 18.72
N ILE A 665 55.54 58.44 18.65
CA ILE A 665 56.43 57.55 19.41
C ILE A 665 57.88 57.74 18.95
N ASN A 666 58.16 57.66 17.65
CA ASN A 666 59.49 57.90 17.08
C ASN A 666 60.06 59.28 17.46
N SER A 667 59.22 60.33 17.48
CA SER A 667 59.62 61.66 17.96
C SER A 667 59.96 61.66 19.45
N LYS A 668 59.20 60.96 20.29
CA LYS A 668 59.50 60.82 21.73
C LYS A 668 60.74 59.96 21.98
N ASP A 669 60.94 58.88 21.25
CA ASP A 669 62.12 58.03 21.37
C ASP A 669 63.38 58.73 20.89
N GLN A 670 63.29 59.56 19.85
CA GLN A 670 64.39 60.44 19.43
C GLN A 670 64.73 61.48 20.52
N LEU A 671 63.73 62.14 21.13
CA LEU A 671 63.94 63.06 22.26
C LEU A 671 64.50 62.34 23.51
N LEU A 672 64.04 61.13 23.81
CA LEU A 672 64.57 60.30 24.89
C LEU A 672 66.04 59.94 24.61
N LYS A 673 66.37 59.55 23.37
CA LYS A 673 67.73 59.25 22.93
C LYS A 673 68.63 60.48 23.03
N GLU A 674 68.20 61.64 22.55
CA GLU A 674 68.94 62.91 22.69
C GLU A 674 69.16 63.27 24.17
N SER A 675 68.15 63.07 25.03
CA SER A 675 68.30 63.27 26.48
C SER A 675 69.28 62.27 27.10
N ALA A 676 69.29 61.01 26.66
CA ALA A 676 70.21 59.99 27.13
C ALA A 676 71.64 60.22 26.64
N GLU A 677 71.84 60.70 25.41
CA GLU A 677 73.13 61.14 24.89
C GLU A 677 73.65 62.37 25.66
N HIS A 678 72.78 63.33 26.00
CA HIS A 678 73.09 64.44 26.89
C HIS A 678 73.48 63.97 28.30
N PHE A 679 72.73 63.04 28.92
CA PHE A 679 73.07 62.48 30.23
C PHE A 679 74.39 61.68 30.19
N ASN A 680 74.63 60.88 29.15
CA ASN A 680 75.89 60.15 28.97
C ASN A 680 77.08 61.11 28.78
N ARG A 681 76.88 62.22 28.07
CA ARG A 681 77.87 63.30 27.96
C ARG A 681 78.16 63.94 29.32
N MET A 682 77.13 64.34 30.06
CA MET A 682 77.27 64.88 31.42
C MET A 682 77.97 63.89 32.36
N LEU A 683 77.66 62.58 32.27
CA LEU A 683 78.31 61.54 33.04
C LEU A 683 79.78 61.34 32.65
N SER A 684 80.12 61.46 31.36
CA SER A 684 81.50 61.43 30.87
C SER A 684 82.30 62.64 31.38
N GLU A 685 81.72 63.84 31.31
CA GLU A 685 82.32 65.08 31.82
C GLU A 685 82.54 64.99 33.35
N ARG A 686 81.55 64.50 34.13
CA ARG A 686 81.73 64.22 35.57
C ARG A 686 82.71 63.08 35.86
N ALA A 687 82.81 62.06 35.02
CA ALA A 687 83.79 60.99 35.17
C ALA A 687 85.22 61.49 34.94
N GLN A 688 85.42 62.41 33.98
CA GLN A 688 86.70 63.09 33.74
C GLN A 688 87.08 64.00 34.92
N GLU A 689 86.14 64.79 35.46
CA GLU A 689 86.36 65.55 36.70
C GLU A 689 86.76 64.64 37.88
N ILE A 690 86.05 63.53 38.09
CA ILE A 690 86.38 62.55 39.14
C ILE A 690 87.75 61.90 38.90
N GLN A 691 88.13 61.64 37.65
CA GLN A 691 89.44 61.09 37.31
C GLN A 691 90.57 62.09 37.59
N GLU A 692 90.40 63.37 37.24
CA GLU A 692 91.39 64.41 37.51
C GLU A 692 91.48 64.73 39.00
N LEU A 693 90.36 64.76 39.73
CA LEU A 693 90.34 64.85 41.21
C LEU A 693 91.02 63.64 41.88
N ARG A 694 90.83 62.42 41.34
CA ARG A 694 91.54 61.22 41.81
C ARG A 694 93.04 61.28 41.53
N LYS A 695 93.46 61.85 40.39
CA LYS A 695 94.87 62.10 40.06
C LYS A 695 95.48 63.11 41.03
N GLN A 696 94.82 64.23 41.27
CA GLN A 696 95.26 65.23 42.27
C GLN A 696 95.32 64.63 43.69
N LEU A 697 94.34 63.78 44.07
CA LEU A 697 94.37 63.06 45.33
C LEU A 697 95.55 62.07 45.40
N ALA A 698 95.85 61.34 44.33
CA ALA A 698 96.98 60.41 44.28
C ALA A 698 98.34 61.14 44.34
N GLU A 699 98.45 62.30 43.69
CA GLU A 699 99.62 63.18 43.78
C GLU A 699 99.81 63.68 45.23
N LYS A 700 98.74 64.12 45.90
CA LYS A 700 98.78 64.53 47.32
C LYS A 700 99.04 63.37 48.28
N GLN A 701 98.52 62.17 47.99
CA GLN A 701 98.86 60.96 48.75
C GLN A 701 100.31 60.54 48.55
N GLN A 702 100.90 60.76 47.37
CA GLN A 702 102.32 60.50 47.14
C GLN A 702 103.21 61.53 47.85
N GLU A 703 102.80 62.79 47.95
CA GLU A 703 103.45 63.80 48.80
C GLU A 703 103.37 63.42 50.29
N LEU A 704 102.19 63.02 50.78
CA LEU A 704 102.01 62.55 52.16
C LEU A 704 102.88 61.31 52.46
N ALA A 705 102.86 60.29 51.61
CA ALA A 705 103.69 59.10 51.80
C ALA A 705 105.21 59.40 51.76
N LYS A 706 105.65 60.43 51.04
CA LYS A 706 107.04 60.93 51.09
C LYS A 706 107.36 61.65 52.41
N ALA A 707 106.38 62.27 53.06
CA ALA A 707 106.53 62.87 54.39
C ALA A 707 106.47 61.82 55.51
N GLU A 708 105.49 60.91 55.45
CA GLU A 708 105.33 59.81 56.40
C GLU A 708 106.56 58.90 56.44
N ARG A 709 107.15 58.55 55.30
CA ARG A 709 108.37 57.72 55.28
C ARG A 709 109.57 58.38 55.98
N LYS A 710 109.69 59.71 55.91
CA LYS A 710 110.71 60.47 56.65
C LYS A 710 110.41 60.48 58.15
N SER A 711 109.14 60.67 58.53
CA SER A 711 108.69 60.59 59.91
C SER A 711 108.95 59.21 60.52
N SER A 712 108.58 58.15 59.80
CA SER A 712 108.69 56.77 60.29
C SER A 712 110.14 56.34 60.52
N SER A 713 111.09 56.73 59.65
CA SER A 713 112.51 56.45 59.88
C SER A 713 113.01 57.06 61.20
N THR A 714 112.69 58.33 61.45
CA THR A 714 113.06 59.02 62.69
C THR A 714 112.41 58.38 63.93
N THR A 715 111.18 57.86 63.82
CA THR A 715 110.57 57.12 64.93
C THR A 715 111.18 55.73 65.15
N GLN A 716 111.60 55.03 64.10
CA GLN A 716 112.14 53.67 64.23
C GLN A 716 113.51 53.67 64.93
N GLU A 717 114.34 54.68 64.67
CA GLU A 717 115.61 54.90 65.38
C GLU A 717 115.36 55.05 66.90
N SER A 718 114.38 55.89 67.28
CA SER A 718 113.98 56.08 68.69
C SER A 718 113.35 54.84 69.35
N TYR A 719 112.68 53.98 68.60
CA TYR A 719 112.11 52.74 69.14
C TYR A 719 113.14 51.64 69.41
N LEU A 720 114.26 51.60 68.66
CA LEU A 720 115.37 50.70 68.98
C LEU A 720 116.09 51.15 70.26
N GLU A 721 116.41 52.44 70.34
CA GLU A 721 117.06 53.06 71.51
C GLU A 721 116.24 52.86 72.81
N THR A 722 114.90 52.94 72.73
CA THR A 722 114.02 52.70 73.89
C THR A 722 113.73 51.22 74.19
N ALA A 723 114.10 50.28 73.31
CA ALA A 723 114.00 48.84 73.58
C ALA A 723 115.19 48.33 74.40
N GLU A 724 116.42 48.76 74.07
CA GLU A 724 117.65 48.39 74.79
C GLU A 724 117.62 48.87 76.25
N LEU A 725 117.00 50.02 76.52
CA LEU A 725 116.78 50.52 77.89
C LEU A 725 115.80 49.67 78.72
N ARG A 726 114.95 48.84 78.11
CA ARG A 726 113.94 48.03 78.82
C ARG A 726 114.43 46.65 79.23
N THR A 727 115.30 46.01 78.45
CA THR A 727 115.89 44.71 78.82
C THR A 727 116.75 44.83 80.09
N LEU A 728 117.59 45.87 80.15
CA LEU A 728 118.38 46.27 81.33
C LEU A 728 117.54 46.56 82.58
N LEU A 729 116.24 46.83 82.43
CA LEU A 729 115.31 47.08 83.52
C LEU A 729 114.80 45.76 84.12
N VAL A 730 114.32 44.85 83.27
CA VAL A 730 113.78 43.53 83.67
C VAL A 730 114.84 42.67 84.36
N GLU A 731 116.11 42.76 83.95
CA GLU A 731 117.21 42.06 84.64
C GLU A 731 117.32 42.46 86.12
N LYS A 732 117.06 43.74 86.45
CA LYS A 732 117.12 44.24 87.83
C LYS A 732 115.93 43.82 88.68
N ASP A 733 114.73 43.81 88.12
CA ASP A 733 113.53 43.37 88.85
C ASP A 733 113.67 41.90 89.27
N SER A 734 114.26 41.05 88.43
CA SER A 734 114.57 39.64 88.73
C SER A 734 115.51 39.42 89.93
N LEU A 735 116.18 40.49 90.40
CA LEU A 735 117.05 40.48 91.58
C LEU A 735 116.27 40.80 92.86
N ILE A 736 115.15 41.52 92.77
CA ILE A 736 114.37 42.03 93.89
C ILE A 736 113.50 40.93 94.51
N ASP A 737 112.79 40.14 93.70
CA ASP A 737 111.90 39.07 94.18
C ASP A 737 112.62 38.03 95.05
N LYS A 738 113.89 37.74 94.74
CA LYS A 738 114.76 36.81 95.48
C LYS A 738 115.06 37.27 96.91
N LEU A 739 114.90 38.57 97.21
CA LEU A 739 115.04 39.12 98.56
C LEU A 739 113.73 39.01 99.35
N LEU A 740 112.58 39.21 98.71
CA LEU A 740 111.26 39.18 99.36
C LEU A 740 110.89 37.81 99.91
N GLN A 741 111.16 36.73 99.16
CA GLN A 741 110.82 35.37 99.57
C GLN A 741 111.46 34.97 100.91
N ARG A 742 112.63 35.53 101.23
CA ARG A 742 113.39 35.27 102.47
C ARG A 742 112.81 35.99 103.71
N GLY A 743 111.85 36.89 103.53
CA GLY A 743 111.20 37.61 104.64
C GLY A 743 110.10 36.80 105.32
N GLN A 744 109.28 36.10 104.52
CA GLN A 744 107.99 35.51 104.94
C GLN A 744 108.11 34.28 105.87
N GLU A 745 109.30 33.69 106.00
CA GLU A 745 109.51 32.48 106.82
C GLU A 745 109.49 32.78 108.33
N ARG A 746 109.78 34.02 108.76
CA ARG A 746 109.86 34.39 110.18
C ARG A 746 108.50 34.57 110.85
N ASP A 747 107.53 35.12 110.14
CA ASP A 747 106.34 35.70 110.77
C ASP A 747 105.32 34.63 111.21
N LYS A 748 105.46 33.38 110.75
CA LYS A 748 104.61 32.25 111.14
C LYS A 748 104.75 31.82 112.62
N PHE A 749 105.83 32.21 113.31
CA PHE A 749 106.11 31.71 114.66
C PHE A 749 105.41 32.50 115.79
N LEU A 750 104.73 33.61 115.48
CA LEU A 750 104.16 34.54 116.48
C LEU A 750 102.65 34.36 116.75
N ALA A 751 101.99 33.37 116.14
CA ALA A 751 100.53 33.31 116.01
C ALA A 751 99.76 32.49 117.08
N GLU A 752 100.42 31.84 118.05
CA GLU A 752 99.79 30.77 118.87
C GLU A 752 99.39 31.13 120.32
N MET A 753 99.40 32.40 120.76
CA MET A 753 99.41 32.74 122.21
C MET A 753 98.27 33.60 122.82
N SER A 754 97.19 33.96 122.12
CA SER A 754 95.96 34.54 122.72
C SER A 754 94.77 34.49 121.73
N GLN A 755 93.49 34.54 122.12
CA GLN A 755 92.86 35.11 123.33
C GLN A 755 91.64 34.27 123.82
N LYS A 756 91.11 34.55 125.02
CA LYS A 756 89.88 33.94 125.58
C LYS A 756 88.92 35.01 126.17
N VAL A 757 87.62 34.87 125.89
CA VAL A 757 86.43 35.26 126.71
C VAL A 757 86.12 36.76 126.98
N ASP A 758 84.96 37.16 126.44
CA ASP A 758 83.82 37.97 126.93
C ASP A 758 83.96 39.39 127.56
N GLY A 759 82.92 40.22 127.30
CA GLY A 759 82.60 41.45 128.03
C GLY A 759 81.74 42.46 127.24
N ASP A 760 80.44 42.58 127.57
CA ASP A 760 79.51 43.54 126.95
C ASP A 760 79.93 45.01 127.19
N HIS A 761 79.99 45.83 126.13
CA HIS A 761 79.75 47.30 126.17
C HIS A 761 79.36 47.82 124.76
N MET A 762 78.14 47.45 124.40
CA MET A 762 77.09 48.32 123.84
C MET A 762 77.40 49.84 123.70
N LEU A 763 77.04 50.36 122.51
CA LEU A 763 76.21 51.57 122.34
C LEU A 763 76.73 52.99 122.68
N GLU A 764 78.05 53.26 122.78
CA GLU A 764 78.50 54.66 123.04
C GLU A 764 79.49 55.31 122.03
N LEU A 765 80.03 54.60 121.02
CA LEU A 765 80.82 55.22 119.94
C LEU A 765 80.08 55.33 118.59
N ARG A 766 78.76 55.62 118.64
CA ARG A 766 77.98 56.01 117.44
C ARG A 766 77.85 57.54 117.30
N GLN A 767 78.62 58.32 118.07
CA GLN A 767 78.52 59.78 118.15
C GLN A 767 79.84 60.54 117.87
N THR A 768 80.89 59.84 117.40
CA THR A 768 82.10 60.48 116.83
C THR A 768 82.08 60.41 115.29
N ILE A 769 81.03 60.96 114.69
CA ILE A 769 81.06 61.41 113.28
C ILE A 769 81.86 62.71 113.13
N GLN A 770 81.93 63.50 114.21
CA GLN A 770 81.77 64.95 114.12
C GLN A 770 83.07 65.77 114.21
N ILE A 771 84.24 65.13 114.25
CA ILE A 771 85.55 65.80 114.37
C ILE A 771 86.51 65.12 113.38
N MET A 772 87.07 65.88 112.44
CA MET A 772 87.95 65.42 111.34
C MET A 772 87.28 64.50 110.28
N GLN A 773 86.48 64.93 109.30
CA GLN A 773 85.89 66.25 108.95
C GLN A 773 86.77 67.50 109.10
N GLU A 774 88.02 67.41 108.68
CA GLU A 774 88.96 68.52 108.53
C GLU A 774 89.99 68.02 107.49
N LYS A 775 90.16 68.73 106.36
CA LYS A 775 90.75 68.20 105.10
C LYS A 775 89.87 67.15 104.40
N LEU A 776 88.74 67.45 103.73
CA LEU A 776 88.06 68.69 103.27
C LEU A 776 88.85 70.00 103.20
N GLU A 777 88.96 70.54 101.98
CA GLU A 777 89.90 71.57 101.51
C GLU A 777 91.27 70.96 101.11
N GLU A 778 91.79 71.14 99.89
CA GLU A 778 91.36 71.96 98.73
C GLU A 778 90.99 71.05 97.53
N ARG A 779 89.84 71.22 96.86
CA ARG A 779 89.50 72.23 95.80
C ARG A 779 90.34 72.04 94.53
N GLU A 780 89.74 71.57 93.43
CA GLU A 780 89.19 72.35 92.28
C GLU A 780 90.18 72.33 91.09
N GLY A 781 89.79 72.29 89.80
CA GLY A 781 88.47 72.08 89.18
C GLY A 781 88.40 70.75 88.40
N GLU A 782 87.23 70.15 88.17
CA GLU A 782 86.19 70.57 87.20
C GLU A 782 86.61 70.35 85.73
N THR A 783 86.23 69.22 85.10
CA THR A 783 85.02 69.00 84.25
C THR A 783 85.06 69.72 82.88
N TRP A 784 84.45 69.26 81.78
CA TRP A 784 83.13 68.61 81.57
C TRP A 784 83.08 67.86 80.20
N VAL A 785 81.97 67.16 79.91
CA VAL A 785 81.56 66.57 78.58
C VAL A 785 82.41 65.39 78.06
N CYS A 786 81.87 64.22 77.69
CA CYS A 786 80.62 63.55 78.06
C CYS A 786 80.79 62.02 77.97
N PHE A 787 80.27 61.31 78.96
CA PHE A 787 80.25 59.85 79.11
C PHE A 787 78.83 59.55 79.63
N LYS A 788 78.08 58.53 79.22
CA LYS A 788 78.37 57.29 78.49
C LYS A 788 77.04 56.70 78.01
N SER A 789 76.99 55.95 76.92
CA SER A 789 76.15 54.73 76.92
C SER A 789 76.53 53.74 75.84
N SER A 790 76.86 52.53 76.28
CA SER A 790 76.78 51.31 75.50
C SER A 790 76.29 50.22 76.45
N PHE A 791 75.59 49.22 75.91
CA PHE A 791 75.22 47.95 76.56
C PHE A 791 73.91 47.91 77.40
N TRP A 792 72.90 47.25 76.81
CA TRP A 792 71.86 46.43 77.45
C TRP A 792 71.86 45.10 76.65
N MET A 793 71.95 43.88 77.22
CA MET A 793 70.96 43.11 78.02
C MET A 793 69.64 42.78 77.29
N PHE A 794 68.99 41.60 77.42
CA PHE A 794 69.38 40.21 77.75
C PHE A 794 68.22 39.24 77.34
N LYS A 795 68.51 37.93 77.12
CA LYS A 795 67.66 36.74 76.77
C LYS A 795 66.31 36.52 77.56
N PRO A 796 65.46 35.47 77.29
CA PRO A 796 65.15 34.60 76.10
C PRO A 796 63.62 34.27 75.90
N GLY A 797 63.22 33.29 75.04
CA GLY A 797 61.84 32.74 74.96
C GLY A 797 61.63 31.48 74.07
N LEU A 798 60.54 30.72 74.27
CA LEU A 798 60.20 29.41 73.64
C LEU A 798 59.00 29.49 72.66
N CYS A 799 58.85 28.52 71.73
CA CYS A 799 57.55 28.10 71.16
C CYS A 799 57.59 26.69 70.50
N ILE A 800 56.43 26.04 70.34
CA ILE A 800 56.16 24.72 69.72
C ILE A 800 54.88 24.85 68.83
N ASP A 801 54.54 23.83 68.04
CA ASP A 801 53.36 23.70 67.14
C ASP A 801 53.43 24.46 65.79
N LEU A 802 52.66 24.15 64.72
CA LEU A 802 51.43 23.33 64.61
C LEU A 802 51.34 22.49 63.29
N THR A 803 52.45 22.17 62.61
CA THR A 803 52.40 21.74 61.19
C THR A 803 51.95 20.30 60.90
N PHE A 804 52.11 19.36 61.85
CA PHE A 804 51.99 17.91 61.56
C PHE A 804 50.54 17.40 61.38
N VAL A 805 49.54 18.06 61.98
CA VAL A 805 48.14 17.59 62.03
C VAL A 805 47.40 17.78 60.68
N SER A 806 47.80 18.78 59.89
CA SER A 806 47.17 19.09 58.60
C SER A 806 47.39 17.98 57.55
N VAL A 807 48.63 17.49 57.43
CA VAL A 807 49.03 16.54 56.37
C VAL A 807 48.32 15.20 56.49
N LEU A 808 48.25 14.64 57.72
CA LEU A 808 47.51 13.40 57.99
C LEU A 808 46.02 13.52 57.64
N SER A 809 45.42 14.69 57.92
CA SER A 809 44.00 14.96 57.69
C SER A 809 43.64 14.99 56.20
N HIS A 810 44.51 15.55 55.35
CA HIS A 810 44.29 15.57 53.90
C HIS A 810 44.44 14.20 53.25
N LEU A 811 45.45 13.41 53.64
CA LEU A 811 45.70 12.10 53.04
C LEU A 811 44.53 11.12 53.31
N LYS A 812 44.00 11.11 54.54
CA LYS A 812 42.85 10.28 54.94
C LYS A 812 41.57 10.64 54.16
N ARG A 813 41.31 11.94 53.93
CA ARG A 813 40.16 12.42 53.12
C ARG A 813 40.31 12.19 51.61
N SER A 814 41.51 11.92 51.11
CA SER A 814 41.78 11.56 49.71
C SER A 814 41.49 10.08 49.48
N TRP A 815 42.10 9.21 50.30
CA TRP A 815 41.89 7.75 50.23
C TRP A 815 40.42 7.35 50.41
N LEU A 816 39.72 7.93 51.40
CA LEU A 816 38.31 7.58 51.66
C LEU A 816 37.38 7.91 50.47
N ARG A 817 37.70 8.94 49.67
CA ARG A 817 36.94 9.29 48.46
C ARG A 817 37.23 8.35 47.28
N LYS A 818 38.48 7.95 47.06
CA LYS A 818 38.81 6.91 46.06
C LYS A 818 38.15 5.58 46.43
N LEU A 819 38.21 5.18 47.70
CA LEU A 819 37.60 3.94 48.18
C LEU A 819 36.07 3.95 48.02
N LYS A 820 35.38 5.03 48.44
CA LYS A 820 33.93 5.17 48.20
C LYS A 820 33.56 5.14 46.72
N LYS A 821 34.35 5.78 45.83
CA LYS A 821 34.06 5.75 44.38
C LYS A 821 34.21 4.34 43.80
N HIS A 822 35.26 3.60 44.19
CA HIS A 822 35.45 2.21 43.77
C HIS A 822 34.36 1.26 44.28
N ILE A 823 33.95 1.41 45.54
CA ILE A 823 32.85 0.62 46.12
C ILE A 823 31.54 0.93 45.39
N PHE A 824 31.25 2.20 45.09
CA PHE A 824 30.04 2.57 44.35
C PHE A 824 30.05 1.99 42.92
N THR A 825 31.15 2.10 42.17
CA THR A 825 31.25 1.48 40.83
C THR A 825 31.17 -0.04 40.88
N SER A 826 31.72 -0.68 41.92
CA SER A 826 31.60 -2.14 42.11
C SER A 826 30.17 -2.55 42.48
N SER A 827 29.45 -1.74 43.27
CA SER A 827 28.07 -2.00 43.64
C SER A 827 27.11 -1.84 42.45
N VAL A 828 27.35 -0.85 41.58
CA VAL A 828 26.60 -0.71 40.31
C VAL A 828 26.93 -1.86 39.36
N GLY A 829 28.20 -2.30 39.31
CA GLY A 829 28.60 -3.48 38.53
C GLY A 829 27.92 -4.78 39.01
N ILE A 830 27.80 -4.98 40.32
CA ILE A 830 27.08 -6.12 40.92
C ILE A 830 25.58 -6.02 40.59
N MET A 831 24.96 -4.85 40.78
CA MET A 831 23.53 -4.65 40.51
C MET A 831 23.17 -4.83 39.02
N LEU A 832 24.07 -4.45 38.10
CA LEU A 832 23.93 -4.77 36.67
C LEU A 832 24.12 -6.26 36.37
N ALA A 833 25.04 -6.94 37.06
CA ALA A 833 25.21 -8.39 36.92
C ALA A 833 24.00 -9.17 37.47
N GLU A 834 23.42 -8.75 38.60
CA GLU A 834 22.18 -9.30 39.17
C GLU A 834 20.98 -9.08 38.23
N SER A 835 20.89 -7.90 37.60
CA SER A 835 19.87 -7.61 36.57
C SER A 835 20.02 -8.49 35.33
N LEU A 836 21.25 -8.69 34.83
CA LEU A 836 21.52 -9.55 33.68
C LEU A 836 21.31 -11.03 34.01
N LEU A 837 21.65 -11.48 35.22
CA LEU A 837 21.34 -12.82 35.70
C LEU A 837 19.82 -13.06 35.80
N SER A 838 19.06 -12.06 36.24
CA SER A 838 17.59 -12.14 36.30
C SER A 838 16.97 -12.20 34.90
N GLU A 839 17.49 -11.43 33.93
CA GLU A 839 17.02 -11.49 32.54
C GLU A 839 17.38 -12.83 31.88
N LEU A 840 18.60 -13.33 32.09
CA LEU A 840 19.03 -14.64 31.59
C LEU A 840 18.25 -15.80 32.22
N GLN A 841 17.95 -15.71 33.52
CA GLN A 841 17.11 -16.69 34.20
C GLN A 841 15.69 -16.68 33.61
N GLY A 842 15.06 -15.51 33.46
CA GLY A 842 13.73 -15.40 32.83
C GLY A 842 13.68 -15.94 31.39
N ARG A 843 14.73 -15.75 30.59
CA ARG A 843 14.87 -16.40 29.27
C ARG A 843 14.97 -17.92 29.39
N SER A 844 15.77 -18.45 30.32
CA SER A 844 15.90 -19.90 30.53
C SER A 844 14.61 -20.57 31.03
N GLU A 845 13.84 -19.89 31.87
CA GLU A 845 12.52 -20.36 32.33
C GLU A 845 11.50 -20.35 31.18
N GLY A 846 11.55 -19.36 30.29
CA GLY A 846 10.78 -19.32 29.04
C GLY A 846 11.16 -20.44 28.05
N GLN A 847 12.45 -20.75 27.89
CA GLN A 847 12.92 -21.88 27.08
C GLN A 847 12.38 -23.21 27.61
N VAL A 848 12.45 -23.45 28.93
CA VAL A 848 11.93 -24.66 29.57
C VAL A 848 10.42 -24.80 29.34
N ALA A 849 9.64 -23.73 29.53
CA ALA A 849 8.20 -23.76 29.29
C ALA A 849 7.85 -24.10 27.83
N ASN A 850 8.64 -23.64 26.85
CA ASN A 850 8.43 -23.98 25.44
C ASN A 850 8.81 -25.44 25.13
N ILE A 851 9.87 -25.96 25.75
CA ILE A 851 10.26 -27.38 25.65
C ILE A 851 9.18 -28.29 26.25
N ASP A 852 8.60 -27.93 27.39
CA ASP A 852 7.49 -28.69 28.00
C ASP A 852 6.22 -28.65 27.11
N SER A 853 5.91 -27.50 26.51
CA SER A 853 4.81 -27.35 25.55
C SER A 853 4.99 -28.23 24.30
N LEU A 854 6.18 -28.23 23.71
CA LEU A 854 6.54 -29.11 22.59
C LEU A 854 6.51 -30.59 22.98
N THR A 855 6.92 -30.92 24.21
CA THR A 855 6.89 -32.29 24.75
C THR A 855 5.46 -32.79 24.96
N ALA A 856 4.54 -31.94 25.42
CA ALA A 856 3.11 -32.25 25.51
C ALA A 856 2.47 -32.41 24.12
N THR A 857 2.88 -31.57 23.16
CA THR A 857 2.44 -31.63 21.76
C THR A 857 2.94 -32.90 21.05
N LEU A 858 4.14 -33.39 21.39
CA LEU A 858 4.65 -34.67 20.89
C LEU A 858 3.88 -35.85 21.49
N LYS A 859 3.68 -35.88 22.82
CA LYS A 859 2.89 -36.95 23.47
C LYS A 859 1.48 -37.09 22.90
N THR A 860 0.78 -35.98 22.67
CA THR A 860 -0.56 -36.02 22.06
C THR A 860 -0.53 -36.48 20.60
N LYS A 861 0.54 -36.22 19.84
CA LYS A 861 0.76 -36.82 18.51
C LYS A 861 1.04 -38.33 18.59
N ASP A 862 1.86 -38.76 19.53
CA ASP A 862 2.14 -40.19 19.77
C ASP A 862 0.87 -40.95 20.20
N GLU A 863 0.01 -40.36 21.03
CA GLU A 863 -1.30 -40.90 21.39
C GLU A 863 -2.20 -41.07 20.16
N ILE A 864 -2.27 -40.06 19.28
CA ILE A 864 -3.02 -40.15 18.01
C ILE A 864 -2.44 -41.24 17.09
N ILE A 865 -1.11 -41.33 16.96
CA ILE A 865 -0.42 -42.35 16.16
C ILE A 865 -0.71 -43.75 16.73
N ASN A 866 -0.70 -43.92 18.05
CA ASN A 866 -1.05 -45.19 18.70
C ASN A 866 -2.52 -45.57 18.47
N VAL A 867 -3.46 -44.62 18.52
CA VAL A 867 -4.88 -44.87 18.20
C VAL A 867 -5.06 -45.24 16.71
N LEU A 868 -4.29 -44.65 15.79
CA LEU A 868 -4.32 -45.01 14.37
C LEU A 868 -3.73 -46.40 14.13
N HIS A 869 -2.58 -46.73 14.73
CA HIS A 869 -2.02 -48.09 14.68
C HIS A 869 -2.96 -49.13 15.30
N GLN A 870 -3.64 -48.82 16.40
CA GLN A 870 -4.61 -49.73 17.03
C GLN A 870 -5.83 -49.98 16.14
N ARG A 871 -6.30 -48.98 15.39
CA ARG A 871 -7.39 -49.14 14.40
C ARG A 871 -6.98 -49.94 13.17
N LEU A 872 -5.72 -49.81 12.73
CA LEU A 872 -5.19 -50.58 11.59
C LEU A 872 -4.86 -52.03 11.97
N GLY A 873 -4.28 -52.26 13.17
CA GLY A 873 -3.91 -53.59 13.66
C GLY A 873 -5.09 -54.50 14.02
N GLN A 874 -6.31 -53.97 14.16
CA GLN A 874 -7.53 -54.76 14.40
C GLN A 874 -8.13 -55.38 13.12
N GLY A 875 -7.53 -55.13 11.94
CA GLY A 875 -8.03 -55.62 10.66
C GLY A 875 -7.43 -56.95 10.14
N SER A 876 -6.41 -57.51 10.79
CA SER A 876 -5.57 -58.57 10.19
C SER A 876 -5.69 -59.98 10.79
N ASP A 877 -6.21 -60.15 12.00
CA ASP A 877 -6.21 -61.46 12.70
C ASP A 877 -7.56 -62.18 12.62
N SER A 878 -7.82 -62.86 11.49
CA SER A 878 -8.71 -64.03 11.44
C SER A 878 -8.50 -64.91 10.21
N ARG A 879 -7.88 -66.08 10.46
CA ARG A 879 -8.13 -67.36 9.76
C ARG A 879 -7.62 -67.52 8.31
N ASN A 880 -6.32 -67.80 8.17
CA ASN A 880 -5.90 -68.91 7.32
C ASN A 880 -6.15 -70.23 8.07
N ASP A 881 -6.81 -71.22 7.45
CA ASP A 881 -6.30 -72.60 7.25
C ASP A 881 -7.33 -73.50 6.48
N SER A 882 -6.87 -74.69 6.08
CA SER A 882 -7.60 -75.89 5.63
C SER A 882 -8.40 -75.83 4.30
N THR A 883 -7.67 -76.07 3.20
CA THR A 883 -7.92 -77.15 2.20
C THR A 883 -9.27 -77.90 2.19
N GLN A 884 -9.86 -78.15 1.00
CA GLN A 884 -9.70 -79.43 0.25
C GLN A 884 -10.67 -79.59 -0.96
N ASP A 885 -10.18 -80.34 -1.96
CA ASP A 885 -10.65 -80.79 -3.29
C ASP A 885 -12.13 -81.08 -3.68
N HIS A 886 -12.32 -80.98 -5.02
CA HIS A 886 -13.04 -81.89 -5.96
C HIS A 886 -14.55 -81.76 -6.35
N LEU A 887 -14.72 -81.65 -7.69
CA LEU A 887 -15.76 -82.18 -8.62
C LEU A 887 -17.25 -81.72 -8.64
N ILE A 888 -17.64 -81.21 -9.83
CA ILE A 888 -18.84 -81.51 -10.66
C ILE A 888 -20.22 -81.66 -9.98
N GLY A 889 -21.19 -80.79 -10.35
CA GLY A 889 -22.62 -81.03 -10.10
C GLY A 889 -23.60 -79.96 -10.62
N SER A 890 -24.40 -80.33 -11.62
CA SER A 890 -25.57 -79.66 -12.22
C SER A 890 -26.44 -78.66 -11.41
N ASN A 891 -26.69 -77.50 -12.04
CA ASN A 891 -27.96 -76.72 -12.15
C ASN A 891 -28.91 -76.45 -10.95
N MET A 892 -29.37 -75.18 -10.96
CA MET A 892 -30.59 -74.59 -10.38
C MET A 892 -30.65 -74.19 -8.89
N ASP A 893 -31.17 -72.97 -8.71
CA ASP A 893 -31.69 -72.30 -7.50
C ASP A 893 -31.02 -72.56 -6.14
N ARG A 894 -30.06 -71.68 -5.80
CA ARG A 894 -30.10 -71.02 -4.48
C ARG A 894 -29.49 -69.62 -4.48
N SER A 895 -30.22 -68.68 -3.89
CA SER A 895 -29.84 -67.28 -3.74
C SER A 895 -28.90 -67.05 -2.56
N LEU A 896 -27.79 -66.34 -2.82
CA LEU A 896 -26.83 -65.82 -1.84
C LEU A 896 -26.13 -64.58 -2.44
N PRO A 897 -25.54 -63.68 -1.63
CA PRO A 897 -26.01 -63.22 -0.33
C PRO A 897 -26.14 -61.68 -0.29
N ALA A 898 -26.96 -61.14 0.62
CA ALA A 898 -26.97 -59.70 0.87
C ALA A 898 -25.68 -59.26 1.60
N LEU A 899 -24.93 -58.34 0.99
CA LEU A 899 -23.86 -57.60 1.68
C LEU A 899 -24.44 -56.36 2.38
N PRO A 900 -23.82 -55.89 3.47
CA PRO A 900 -24.57 -55.24 4.55
C PRO A 900 -24.97 -53.79 4.26
N GLN A 901 -26.16 -53.43 4.75
CA GLN A 901 -26.56 -52.04 4.92
C GLN A 901 -25.56 -51.32 5.83
N ARG A 902 -25.05 -50.16 5.42
CA ARG A 902 -24.46 -49.21 6.36
C ARG A 902 -25.58 -48.50 7.08
N GLU A 903 -25.64 -48.66 8.40
CA GLU A 903 -26.50 -47.85 9.26
C GLU A 903 -26.09 -46.38 9.13
N ILE A 904 -27.07 -45.51 8.87
CA ILE A 904 -26.86 -44.06 8.90
C ILE A 904 -27.17 -43.58 10.32
N THR A 905 -26.13 -43.38 11.14
CA THR A 905 -26.28 -42.71 12.43
C THR A 905 -26.64 -41.24 12.21
N MET A 906 -27.87 -40.87 12.55
CA MET A 906 -28.39 -39.53 12.33
C MET A 906 -27.76 -38.48 13.25
N ILE A 907 -27.42 -37.30 12.69
CA ILE A 907 -27.33 -36.03 13.43
C ILE A 907 -27.96 -34.95 12.55
N GLY A 908 -29.10 -34.41 13.01
CA GLY A 908 -29.99 -33.55 12.22
C GLY A 908 -30.87 -34.35 11.25
N GLY A 909 -32.15 -34.03 11.06
CA GLY A 909 -32.98 -33.01 11.72
C GLY A 909 -34.31 -32.95 11.00
N ASP A 910 -35.41 -33.28 11.68
CA ASP A 910 -36.66 -33.78 11.08
C ASP A 910 -37.26 -32.91 9.95
N SER A 911 -37.34 -33.47 8.73
CA SER A 911 -38.22 -33.02 7.63
C SER A 911 -38.31 -34.08 6.50
N GLN A 912 -38.66 -35.33 6.83
CA GLN A 912 -39.05 -36.35 5.84
C GLN A 912 -40.18 -37.26 6.34
N GLN A 913 -41.43 -36.91 6.01
CA GLN A 913 -42.56 -37.86 5.99
C GLN A 913 -43.21 -37.98 4.60
N ASP A 914 -43.16 -36.93 3.77
CA ASP A 914 -43.84 -36.90 2.46
C ASP A 914 -43.12 -37.66 1.32
N ALA A 915 -41.86 -38.07 1.52
CA ALA A 915 -41.04 -38.71 0.48
C ALA A 915 -41.33 -40.22 0.28
N LEU A 916 -42.13 -40.85 1.14
CA LEU A 916 -42.37 -42.30 1.12
C LEU A 916 -43.27 -42.80 -0.04
N PRO A 917 -44.41 -42.15 -0.41
CA PRO A 917 -45.30 -42.67 -1.45
C PRO A 917 -44.64 -42.77 -2.82
N HIS A 918 -43.81 -41.79 -3.18
CA HIS A 918 -43.09 -41.77 -4.46
C HIS A 918 -42.13 -42.94 -4.64
N ARG A 919 -41.43 -43.35 -3.57
CA ARG A 919 -40.47 -44.46 -3.66
C ARG A 919 -41.15 -45.82 -3.86
N SER A 920 -42.36 -46.00 -3.33
CA SER A 920 -43.19 -47.18 -3.63
C SER A 920 -43.75 -47.16 -5.06
N ALA A 921 -44.18 -46.00 -5.57
CA ALA A 921 -44.69 -45.88 -6.94
C ALA A 921 -43.59 -46.18 -7.98
N LEU A 922 -42.41 -45.58 -7.83
CA LEU A 922 -41.28 -45.81 -8.74
C LEU A 922 -40.81 -47.27 -8.74
N GLN A 923 -40.89 -47.96 -7.60
CA GLN A 923 -40.60 -49.38 -7.49
C GLN A 923 -41.64 -50.24 -8.23
N GLN A 924 -42.92 -49.90 -8.13
CA GLN A 924 -44.00 -50.59 -8.86
C GLN A 924 -43.87 -50.39 -10.38
N GLU A 925 -43.53 -49.20 -10.87
CA GLU A 925 -43.27 -48.97 -12.30
C GLU A 925 -42.03 -49.75 -12.77
N HIS A 926 -40.93 -49.78 -12.00
CA HIS A 926 -39.77 -50.63 -12.33
C HIS A 926 -40.13 -52.12 -12.40
N ASP A 927 -40.97 -52.62 -11.48
CA ASP A 927 -41.42 -54.02 -11.49
C ASP A 927 -42.44 -54.31 -12.60
N ALA A 928 -43.17 -53.31 -13.07
CA ALA A 928 -44.05 -53.41 -14.24
C ALA A 928 -43.24 -53.44 -15.55
N LEU A 929 -42.28 -52.52 -15.71
CA LEU A 929 -41.40 -52.44 -16.87
C LEU A 929 -40.54 -53.72 -17.02
N ASN A 930 -40.03 -54.26 -15.92
CA ASN A 930 -39.32 -55.55 -15.92
C ASN A 930 -40.21 -56.75 -16.27
N LYS A 931 -41.54 -56.67 -16.09
CA LYS A 931 -42.48 -57.71 -16.56
C LYS A 931 -42.76 -57.55 -18.05
N ALA A 932 -42.95 -56.31 -18.53
CA ALA A 932 -43.11 -56.02 -19.96
C ALA A 932 -41.92 -56.51 -20.78
N LEU A 933 -40.69 -56.17 -20.37
CA LEU A 933 -39.45 -56.60 -21.03
C LEU A 933 -39.29 -58.13 -21.06
N ARG A 934 -39.75 -58.85 -20.02
CA ARG A 934 -39.74 -60.32 -20.01
C ARG A 934 -40.81 -60.93 -20.92
N ALA A 935 -41.98 -60.31 -21.02
CA ALA A 935 -43.02 -60.72 -21.97
C ALA A 935 -42.55 -60.50 -23.42
N GLU A 936 -41.91 -59.35 -23.70
CA GLU A 936 -41.30 -59.03 -24.98
C GLU A 936 -40.20 -60.04 -25.37
N GLN A 937 -39.28 -60.36 -24.45
CA GLN A 937 -38.27 -61.41 -24.65
C GLN A 937 -38.90 -62.80 -24.90
N GLN A 938 -40.03 -63.11 -24.25
CA GLN A 938 -40.76 -64.35 -24.49
C GLN A 938 -41.41 -64.37 -25.88
N LEU A 939 -42.04 -63.28 -26.33
CA LEU A 939 -42.57 -63.14 -27.70
C LEU A 939 -41.46 -63.26 -28.74
N TYR A 940 -40.31 -62.58 -28.58
CA TYR A 940 -39.15 -62.78 -29.46
C TYR A 940 -38.69 -64.25 -29.49
N SER A 941 -38.66 -64.94 -28.34
CA SER A 941 -38.33 -66.37 -28.29
C SER A 941 -39.37 -67.28 -28.96
N SER A 942 -40.62 -66.82 -29.07
CA SER A 942 -41.75 -67.52 -29.68
C SER A 942 -41.78 -67.30 -31.19
N LEU A 943 -41.64 -66.05 -31.62
CA LEU A 943 -41.49 -65.65 -33.03
C LEU A 943 -40.29 -66.35 -33.72
N VAL A 944 -39.15 -66.46 -33.03
CA VAL A 944 -37.97 -67.22 -33.52
C VAL A 944 -38.22 -68.73 -33.62
N ARG A 945 -39.27 -69.24 -32.94
CA ARG A 945 -39.71 -70.65 -33.00
C ARG A 945 -40.70 -70.87 -34.15
N THR A 946 -41.73 -70.03 -34.28
CA THR A 946 -42.76 -70.12 -35.33
C THR A 946 -42.19 -69.85 -36.72
N VAL A 947 -41.16 -69.00 -36.85
CA VAL A 947 -40.40 -68.80 -38.10
C VAL A 947 -39.65 -70.08 -38.55
N LYS A 948 -39.40 -71.04 -37.65
CA LYS A 948 -38.73 -72.32 -37.95
C LYS A 948 -39.69 -73.49 -38.23
N GLU A 949 -41.01 -73.28 -38.12
CA GLU A 949 -41.98 -74.34 -38.40
C GLU A 949 -42.27 -74.46 -39.92
N PRO A 950 -42.33 -75.69 -40.47
CA PRO A 950 -42.36 -75.91 -41.92
C PRO A 950 -43.76 -75.83 -42.55
N ASP A 951 -44.83 -75.89 -41.76
CA ASP A 951 -46.21 -75.95 -42.24
C ASP A 951 -46.84 -74.54 -42.31
N SER A 952 -47.13 -74.07 -43.51
CA SER A 952 -47.43 -72.65 -43.79
C SER A 952 -48.72 -72.17 -43.14
N GLY A 953 -49.74 -73.02 -43.03
CA GLY A 953 -51.02 -72.68 -42.39
C GLY A 953 -50.89 -72.47 -40.88
N GLN A 954 -50.12 -73.34 -40.21
CA GLN A 954 -49.88 -73.23 -38.77
C GLN A 954 -48.98 -72.03 -38.45
N ARG A 955 -47.92 -71.83 -39.23
CA ARG A 955 -47.05 -70.66 -39.13
C ARG A 955 -47.80 -69.34 -39.30
N LEU A 956 -48.73 -69.25 -40.26
CA LEU A 956 -49.55 -68.05 -40.46
C LEU A 956 -50.49 -67.80 -39.27
N HIS A 957 -51.15 -68.83 -38.75
CA HIS A 957 -51.99 -68.70 -37.55
C HIS A 957 -51.19 -68.29 -36.30
N ALA A 958 -49.99 -68.86 -36.11
CA ALA A 958 -49.11 -68.49 -35.01
C ALA A 958 -48.61 -67.05 -35.12
N LEU A 959 -48.21 -66.60 -36.32
CA LEU A 959 -47.86 -65.19 -36.57
C LEU A 959 -49.03 -64.23 -36.31
N GLN A 960 -50.27 -64.64 -36.61
CA GLN A 960 -51.49 -63.87 -36.29
C GLN A 960 -51.67 -63.69 -34.77
N LEU A 961 -51.39 -64.73 -33.99
CA LEU A 961 -51.47 -64.71 -32.52
C LEU A 961 -50.36 -63.85 -31.90
N GLU A 962 -49.10 -64.00 -32.35
CA GLU A 962 -47.97 -63.17 -31.92
C GLU A 962 -48.22 -61.69 -32.24
N LEU A 963 -48.74 -61.37 -33.45
CA LEU A 963 -49.13 -60.00 -33.82
C LEU A 963 -50.23 -59.43 -32.90
N THR A 964 -51.22 -60.26 -32.52
CA THR A 964 -52.29 -59.85 -31.60
C THR A 964 -51.74 -59.60 -30.18
N ALA A 965 -50.77 -60.39 -29.72
CA ALA A 965 -50.09 -60.19 -28.45
C ALA A 965 -49.22 -58.92 -28.44
N VAL A 966 -48.50 -58.64 -29.53
CA VAL A 966 -47.74 -57.38 -29.70
C VAL A 966 -48.68 -56.16 -29.73
N GLN A 967 -49.84 -56.25 -30.38
CA GLN A 967 -50.85 -55.19 -30.38
C GLN A 967 -51.41 -54.93 -28.96
N LEU A 968 -51.67 -55.98 -28.17
CA LEU A 968 -52.10 -55.87 -26.78
C LEU A 968 -51.03 -55.25 -25.87
N LEU A 969 -49.76 -55.65 -26.00
CA LEU A 969 -48.67 -55.01 -25.25
C LEU A 969 -48.46 -53.55 -25.65
N ARG A 970 -48.60 -53.23 -26.95
CA ARG A 970 -48.52 -51.85 -27.44
C ARG A 970 -49.64 -50.98 -26.84
N GLN A 971 -50.88 -51.49 -26.80
CA GLN A 971 -52.00 -50.81 -26.15
C GLN A 971 -51.75 -50.60 -24.65
N GLN A 972 -51.28 -51.64 -23.95
CA GLN A 972 -50.95 -51.56 -22.52
C GLN A 972 -49.83 -50.54 -22.24
N LEU A 973 -48.83 -50.44 -23.13
CA LEU A 973 -47.76 -49.45 -23.03
C LEU A 973 -48.31 -48.02 -23.26
N GLU A 974 -49.11 -47.81 -24.30
CA GLU A 974 -49.75 -46.51 -24.59
C GLU A 974 -50.65 -46.04 -23.44
N ASP A 975 -51.36 -46.95 -22.78
CA ASP A 975 -52.19 -46.60 -21.62
C ASP A 975 -51.34 -46.32 -20.37
N SER A 976 -50.21 -47.02 -20.18
CA SER A 976 -49.27 -46.70 -19.09
C SER A 976 -48.58 -45.34 -19.26
N VAL A 977 -48.26 -44.95 -20.49
CA VAL A 977 -47.68 -43.63 -20.81
C VAL A 977 -48.66 -42.51 -20.44
N LYS A 978 -49.95 -42.64 -20.81
CA LYS A 978 -50.99 -41.68 -20.42
C LYS A 978 -51.09 -41.51 -18.91
N THR A 979 -51.08 -42.61 -18.14
CA THR A 979 -51.11 -42.50 -16.67
C THR A 979 -49.87 -41.84 -16.08
N ASN A 980 -48.71 -41.93 -16.75
CA ASN A 980 -47.49 -41.24 -16.33
C ASN A 980 -47.54 -39.74 -16.69
N GLU A 981 -48.15 -39.38 -17.82
CA GLU A 981 -48.46 -37.99 -18.21
C GLU A 981 -49.47 -37.34 -17.23
N GLU A 982 -50.55 -38.03 -16.87
CA GLU A 982 -51.53 -37.56 -15.87
C GLU A 982 -50.88 -37.31 -14.50
N LEU A 983 -50.00 -38.20 -14.05
CA LEU A 983 -49.24 -38.05 -12.80
C LEU A 983 -48.21 -36.90 -12.86
N ARG A 984 -47.65 -36.59 -14.03
CA ARG A 984 -46.77 -35.43 -14.23
C ARG A 984 -47.54 -34.12 -14.12
N ASP A 985 -48.73 -34.04 -14.73
CA ASP A 985 -49.62 -32.88 -14.61
C ASP A 985 -50.09 -32.66 -13.16
N ASP A 986 -50.39 -33.74 -12.43
CA ASP A 986 -50.73 -33.68 -11.00
C ASP A 986 -49.57 -33.10 -10.17
N LEU A 987 -48.35 -33.58 -10.42
CA LEU A 987 -47.13 -33.10 -9.75
C LEU A 987 -46.81 -31.65 -10.06
N GLU A 988 -46.92 -31.21 -11.32
CA GLU A 988 -46.70 -29.81 -11.67
C GLU A 988 -47.75 -28.90 -11.01
N ARG A 989 -49.02 -29.34 -10.96
CA ARG A 989 -50.08 -28.63 -10.23
C ARG A 989 -49.85 -28.59 -8.73
N GLU A 990 -49.18 -29.57 -8.12
CA GLU A 990 -48.79 -29.55 -6.70
C GLU A 990 -47.60 -28.61 -6.45
N ILE A 991 -46.58 -28.64 -7.31
CA ILE A 991 -45.40 -27.75 -7.26
C ILE A 991 -45.83 -26.28 -7.37
N GLN A 992 -46.79 -25.95 -8.24
CA GLN A 992 -47.34 -24.60 -8.33
C GLN A 992 -48.08 -24.17 -7.05
N ARG A 993 -48.79 -25.09 -6.39
CA ARG A 993 -49.47 -24.82 -5.11
C ARG A 993 -48.49 -24.70 -3.92
N ALA A 994 -47.37 -25.42 -3.93
CA ALA A 994 -46.30 -25.25 -2.95
C ALA A 994 -45.68 -23.85 -3.03
N LYS A 995 -45.28 -23.40 -4.22
CA LYS A 995 -44.70 -22.06 -4.47
C LYS A 995 -45.61 -20.91 -3.99
N LEU A 996 -46.93 -21.07 -4.12
CA LEU A 996 -47.90 -20.09 -3.63
C LEU A 996 -47.99 -20.03 -2.10
N ARG A 997 -47.70 -21.12 -1.38
CA ARG A 997 -47.58 -21.12 0.09
C ARG A 997 -46.28 -20.49 0.56
N GLU A 998 -45.15 -20.85 -0.07
CA GLU A 998 -43.83 -20.28 0.22
C GLU A 998 -43.87 -18.74 0.12
N GLY A 999 -44.51 -18.20 -0.93
CA GLY A 999 -44.71 -16.75 -1.07
C GLY A 999 -45.47 -16.11 0.11
N ALA A 1000 -46.60 -16.71 0.53
CA ALA A 1000 -47.40 -16.20 1.64
C ALA A 1000 -46.70 -16.30 3.01
N GLU A 1001 -45.90 -17.34 3.22
CA GLU A 1001 -45.10 -17.52 4.44
C GLU A 1001 -43.92 -16.53 4.49
N LEU A 1002 -43.26 -16.28 3.35
CA LEU A 1002 -42.24 -15.23 3.23
C LEU A 1002 -42.81 -13.81 3.45
N GLU A 1003 -44.02 -13.53 2.96
CA GLU A 1003 -44.72 -12.28 3.26
C GLU A 1003 -45.08 -12.17 4.75
N SER A 1004 -45.51 -13.25 5.40
CA SER A 1004 -45.76 -13.26 6.85
C SER A 1004 -44.47 -12.99 7.66
N MET A 1005 -43.37 -13.64 7.30
CA MET A 1005 -42.06 -13.41 7.92
C MET A 1005 -41.57 -11.97 7.70
N ARG A 1006 -41.79 -11.38 6.51
CA ARG A 1006 -41.48 -9.97 6.24
C ARG A 1006 -42.19 -9.04 7.22
N HIS A 1007 -43.50 -9.17 7.39
CA HIS A 1007 -44.27 -8.33 8.32
C HIS A 1007 -43.78 -8.47 9.77
N GLN A 1008 -43.53 -9.70 10.24
CA GLN A 1008 -42.98 -9.95 11.57
C GLN A 1008 -41.59 -9.32 11.78
N LEU A 1009 -40.74 -9.35 10.75
CA LEU A 1009 -39.39 -8.80 10.80
C LEU A 1009 -39.40 -7.26 10.73
N GLU A 1010 -40.34 -6.66 9.99
CA GLU A 1010 -40.57 -5.20 10.01
C GLU A 1010 -41.09 -4.71 11.37
N ASP A 1011 -42.01 -5.43 12.02
CA ASP A 1011 -42.45 -5.09 13.38
C ASP A 1011 -41.32 -5.27 14.42
N ALA A 1012 -40.49 -6.31 14.28
CA ALA A 1012 -39.28 -6.48 15.11
C ALA A 1012 -38.25 -5.35 14.91
N GLN A 1013 -38.14 -4.81 13.69
CA GLN A 1013 -37.32 -3.62 13.41
C GLN A 1013 -37.91 -2.35 14.02
N ARG A 1014 -39.23 -2.13 13.92
CA ARG A 1014 -39.94 -1.01 14.57
C ARG A 1014 -39.75 -1.04 16.09
N TRP A 1015 -39.84 -2.22 16.71
CA TRP A 1015 -39.60 -2.40 18.14
C TRP A 1015 -38.13 -2.10 18.51
N ASN A 1016 -37.16 -2.58 17.74
CA ASN A 1016 -35.74 -2.25 17.95
C ASN A 1016 -35.44 -0.75 17.82
N ALA A 1017 -36.01 -0.08 16.81
CA ALA A 1017 -35.84 1.37 16.64
C ALA A 1017 -36.42 2.15 17.84
N SER A 1018 -37.60 1.76 18.34
CA SER A 1018 -38.18 2.32 19.56
C SER A 1018 -37.32 2.06 20.80
N LEU A 1019 -36.75 0.86 20.93
CA LEU A 1019 -35.85 0.51 22.02
C LEU A 1019 -34.54 1.31 21.97
N GLN A 1020 -33.94 1.48 20.79
CA GLN A 1020 -32.73 2.28 20.57
C GLN A 1020 -32.98 3.76 20.85
N ALA A 1021 -34.12 4.33 20.42
CA ALA A 1021 -34.50 5.70 20.75
C ALA A 1021 -34.61 5.90 22.28
N ARG A 1022 -35.22 4.95 22.99
CA ARG A 1022 -35.29 4.96 24.46
C ARG A 1022 -33.92 4.79 25.13
N LEU A 1023 -33.02 3.97 24.57
CA LEU A 1023 -31.66 3.80 25.07
C LEU A 1023 -30.80 5.06 24.87
N GLY A 1024 -30.88 5.71 23.71
CA GLY A 1024 -30.21 6.99 23.46
C GLY A 1024 -30.68 8.10 24.40
N ALA A 1025 -32.00 8.18 24.66
CA ALA A 1025 -32.57 9.10 25.64
C ALA A 1025 -32.11 8.83 27.09
N ILE A 1026 -31.72 7.59 27.42
CA ILE A 1026 -31.11 7.22 28.70
C ILE A 1026 -29.62 7.58 28.72
N GLN A 1027 -28.88 7.29 27.65
CA GLN A 1027 -27.44 7.60 27.54
C GLN A 1027 -27.16 9.11 27.60
N ASN A 1028 -28.02 9.95 27.03
CA ASN A 1028 -27.92 11.41 27.11
C ASN A 1028 -28.16 11.99 28.53
N ARG A 1029 -28.45 11.15 29.54
CA ARG A 1029 -28.45 11.53 30.97
C ARG A 1029 -27.24 10.97 31.75
N GLY A 1030 -26.29 10.34 31.07
CA GLY A 1030 -25.23 9.52 31.64
C GLY A 1030 -23.82 10.11 31.68
N GLY A 1031 -23.64 11.43 31.53
CA GLY A 1031 -22.30 12.04 31.55
C GLY A 1031 -22.28 13.52 31.95
N GLY A 1032 -21.61 13.84 33.07
CA GLY A 1032 -21.37 15.21 33.53
C GLY A 1032 -21.58 15.38 35.05
N VAL A 1033 -20.51 15.70 35.78
CA VAL A 1033 -20.55 16.02 37.23
C VAL A 1033 -19.71 17.26 37.48
N GLY A 1034 -20.28 18.35 38.01
CA GLY A 1034 -19.50 19.52 38.43
C GLY A 1034 -20.22 20.87 38.58
N GLY A 1035 -21.09 21.03 39.59
CA GLY A 1035 -21.63 22.34 40.03
C GLY A 1035 -22.77 22.94 39.17
N THR A 1036 -23.65 23.80 39.68
CA THR A 1036 -23.78 24.45 41.03
C THR A 1036 -25.26 24.57 41.47
N SER A 1037 -25.51 25.09 42.68
CA SER A 1037 -26.78 25.17 43.43
C SER A 1037 -28.10 25.47 42.71
N GLU A 1038 -29.17 24.89 43.30
CA GLU A 1038 -30.56 25.40 43.42
C GLU A 1038 -31.34 25.73 42.13
N THR A 1039 -32.46 25.06 41.85
CA THR A 1039 -33.74 25.31 42.57
C THR A 1039 -34.71 24.10 42.49
N LEU A 1040 -35.67 24.00 43.41
CA LEU A 1040 -36.67 22.91 43.49
C LEU A 1040 -37.86 23.02 42.51
N SER A 1041 -38.45 21.85 42.24
CA SER A 1041 -39.89 21.57 42.02
C SER A 1041 -40.55 21.90 40.68
N PHE A 1042 -41.59 21.11 40.37
CA PHE A 1042 -42.45 21.13 39.16
C PHE A 1042 -41.69 20.85 37.84
N ILE A 1043 -42.22 20.10 36.87
CA ILE A 1043 -43.60 19.64 36.64
C ILE A 1043 -43.69 18.11 36.65
N GLY A 1044 -44.79 17.60 37.22
CA GLY A 1044 -45.35 16.29 36.88
C GLY A 1044 -46.76 16.46 36.30
N ASP A 1045 -47.26 15.40 35.69
CA ASP A 1045 -48.62 15.22 35.15
C ASP A 1045 -49.02 16.00 33.87
N GLN A 1046 -50.05 15.44 33.22
CA GLN A 1046 -50.70 15.85 31.96
C GLN A 1046 -49.87 15.53 30.67
N THR A 1047 -50.39 14.84 29.64
CA THR A 1047 -51.77 14.35 29.40
C THR A 1047 -51.83 12.99 28.68
N SER A 1048 -52.82 12.18 29.09
CA SER A 1048 -53.26 10.92 28.49
C SER A 1048 -53.57 10.98 26.98
N TYR A 1049 -53.45 9.85 26.29
CA TYR A 1049 -54.45 9.39 25.30
C TYR A 1049 -54.58 7.85 25.30
N MET A 1050 -55.84 7.38 25.46
CA MET A 1050 -56.49 6.12 25.02
C MET A 1050 -55.62 4.88 24.69
N SER A 1051 -55.86 3.66 25.22
CA SER A 1051 -56.96 3.08 26.02
C SER A 1051 -58.33 2.85 25.34
N ILE A 1052 -58.32 2.17 24.19
CA ILE A 1052 -59.37 1.24 23.69
C ILE A 1052 -58.57 0.10 23.01
N CYS A 1053 -58.84 -1.21 23.11
CA CYS A 1053 -60.07 -1.93 23.44
C CYS A 1053 -59.91 -2.95 24.59
N VAL A 1054 -60.97 -3.13 25.38
CA VAL A 1054 -61.32 -4.44 25.96
C VAL A 1054 -62.77 -4.69 25.58
N GLY A 1055 -63.02 -5.73 24.77
CA GLY A 1055 -64.34 -6.30 24.55
C GLY A 1055 -64.55 -7.46 25.52
N GLU A 1056 -65.77 -7.66 25.99
CA GLU A 1056 -66.09 -8.68 26.98
C GLU A 1056 -65.94 -10.10 26.40
N GLY A 1057 -65.32 -10.99 27.18
CA GLY A 1057 -65.06 -12.38 26.80
C GLY A 1057 -64.53 -13.16 28.00
N THR A 1058 -65.43 -13.80 28.74
CA THR A 1058 -65.11 -14.58 29.94
C THR A 1058 -64.47 -15.92 29.58
N ASP A 1059 -63.39 -16.29 30.28
CA ASP A 1059 -63.30 -17.64 30.86
C ASP A 1059 -62.26 -17.71 32.00
N ASP A 1060 -62.57 -18.50 33.03
CA ASP A 1060 -61.73 -18.72 34.21
C ASP A 1060 -60.81 -19.94 34.00
N SER A 1061 -59.49 -19.75 33.97
CA SER A 1061 -58.53 -20.73 34.54
C SER A 1061 -57.07 -20.26 34.50
N LEU A 1062 -56.59 -19.67 35.59
CA LEU A 1062 -55.15 -19.57 35.89
C LEU A 1062 -54.88 -20.10 37.31
N PRO A 1063 -54.22 -21.27 37.48
CA PRO A 1063 -53.95 -21.81 38.80
C PRO A 1063 -52.91 -20.96 39.55
N GLN A 1064 -53.17 -20.69 40.82
CA GLN A 1064 -52.19 -20.08 41.73
C GLN A 1064 -51.01 -21.04 41.95
N LEU A 1065 -49.91 -20.81 41.23
CA LEU A 1065 -48.70 -21.62 41.37
C LEU A 1065 -48.15 -21.54 42.79
N SER A 1066 -47.94 -22.70 43.40
CA SER A 1066 -47.56 -22.86 44.80
C SER A 1066 -46.14 -22.34 45.10
N PRO A 1067 -45.76 -22.11 46.37
CA PRO A 1067 -44.38 -21.76 46.74
C PRO A 1067 -43.33 -22.78 46.26
N GLN A 1068 -43.71 -24.04 46.03
CA GLN A 1068 -42.83 -25.10 45.52
C GLN A 1068 -42.67 -25.04 43.99
N GLU A 1069 -43.65 -24.48 43.27
CA GLU A 1069 -43.55 -24.15 41.85
C GLU A 1069 -42.87 -22.80 41.62
N LEU A 1070 -43.00 -21.87 42.57
CA LEU A 1070 -42.16 -20.68 42.66
C LEU A 1070 -40.70 -21.06 42.97
N GLN A 1071 -40.45 -22.03 43.87
CA GLN A 1071 -39.11 -22.61 44.04
C GLN A 1071 -38.63 -23.33 42.78
N ARG A 1072 -39.46 -24.15 42.12
CA ARG A 1072 -39.06 -24.76 40.83
C ARG A 1072 -38.84 -23.74 39.72
N LYS A 1073 -39.57 -22.62 39.68
CA LYS A 1073 -39.31 -21.49 38.78
C LYS A 1073 -38.09 -20.67 39.20
N VAL A 1074 -37.76 -20.54 40.48
CA VAL A 1074 -36.50 -19.92 40.94
C VAL A 1074 -35.32 -20.85 40.67
N SER A 1075 -35.47 -22.18 40.79
CA SER A 1075 -34.50 -23.16 40.33
C SER A 1075 -34.38 -23.15 38.80
N SER A 1076 -35.48 -23.02 38.05
CA SER A 1076 -35.41 -22.91 36.59
C SER A 1076 -34.88 -21.56 36.15
N TYR A 1077 -35.07 -20.46 36.89
CA TYR A 1077 -34.42 -19.16 36.67
C TYR A 1077 -32.98 -19.14 37.15
N GLN A 1078 -32.60 -19.94 38.16
CA GLN A 1078 -31.21 -20.11 38.57
C GLN A 1078 -30.49 -20.95 37.52
N ILE A 1079 -31.10 -22.04 37.04
CA ILE A 1079 -30.66 -22.76 35.84
C ILE A 1079 -30.67 -21.82 34.63
N PHE A 1080 -31.67 -20.95 34.42
CA PHE A 1080 -31.66 -20.01 33.28
C PHE A 1080 -30.62 -18.90 33.45
N LYS A 1081 -30.23 -18.54 34.67
CA LYS A 1081 -29.22 -17.52 35.02
C LYS A 1081 -27.81 -18.11 35.08
N ASP A 1082 -27.68 -19.41 35.33
CA ASP A 1082 -26.46 -20.18 35.17
C ASP A 1082 -26.31 -20.65 33.72
N VAL A 1083 -27.40 -20.83 32.96
CA VAL A 1083 -27.44 -20.93 31.50
C VAL A 1083 -27.27 -19.56 30.85
N PHE A 1084 -27.61 -18.42 31.48
CA PHE A 1084 -27.26 -17.08 30.98
C PHE A 1084 -25.84 -16.68 31.40
N LYS A 1085 -25.34 -17.12 32.56
CA LYS A 1085 -23.91 -17.05 32.87
C LYS A 1085 -23.13 -17.94 31.92
N ASN A 1086 -23.57 -19.17 31.68
CA ASN A 1086 -22.92 -20.07 30.73
C ASN A 1086 -23.11 -19.56 29.31
N HIS A 1087 -24.24 -19.00 28.88
CA HIS A 1087 -24.35 -18.34 27.57
C HIS A 1087 -23.58 -17.04 27.50
N LYS A 1088 -23.33 -16.32 28.61
CA LYS A 1088 -22.49 -15.12 28.61
C LYS A 1088 -21.00 -15.44 28.77
N LEU A 1089 -20.65 -16.59 29.34
CA LEU A 1089 -19.34 -17.23 29.34
C LEU A 1089 -19.10 -18.04 28.06
N PHE A 1090 -20.14 -18.37 27.29
CA PHE A 1090 -20.11 -19.04 25.99
C PHE A 1090 -20.41 -18.06 24.87
N PHE A 1091 -20.77 -16.80 25.16
CA PHE A 1091 -20.64 -15.64 24.28
C PHE A 1091 -19.39 -14.83 24.60
N PHE A 1092 -18.88 -14.80 25.85
CA PHE A 1092 -17.47 -14.47 26.06
C PHE A 1092 -16.62 -15.56 25.43
N SER A 1093 -16.75 -16.85 25.79
CA SER A 1093 -15.99 -17.90 25.11
C SER A 1093 -16.33 -18.05 23.62
N LEU A 1094 -17.52 -17.75 23.06
CA LEU A 1094 -17.67 -17.66 21.58
C LEU A 1094 -17.32 -16.29 20.98
N SER A 1095 -16.97 -15.27 21.76
CA SER A 1095 -16.43 -14.00 21.23
C SER A 1095 -14.93 -13.90 21.43
N GLU A 1096 -14.37 -14.54 22.44
CA GLU A 1096 -12.96 -14.86 22.64
C GLU A 1096 -12.62 -16.02 21.70
N VAL A 1097 -13.23 -17.21 21.78
CA VAL A 1097 -12.97 -18.31 20.82
C VAL A 1097 -13.55 -18.05 19.41
N LYS A 1098 -14.19 -16.91 19.11
CA LYS A 1098 -14.29 -16.41 17.71
C LYS A 1098 -13.37 -15.24 17.39
N SER A 1099 -13.08 -14.30 18.28
CA SER A 1099 -12.04 -13.30 18.03
C SER A 1099 -10.70 -14.01 17.90
N ASP A 1100 -10.35 -14.86 18.86
CA ASP A 1100 -9.21 -15.78 18.82
C ASP A 1100 -9.34 -16.75 17.64
N LYS A 1101 -10.42 -17.51 17.38
CA LYS A 1101 -10.43 -18.37 16.15
C LYS A 1101 -10.60 -17.63 14.82
N ILE A 1102 -10.58 -16.29 14.80
CA ILE A 1102 -10.48 -15.48 13.58
C ILE A 1102 -9.12 -14.76 13.51
N SER A 1103 -8.54 -14.35 14.66
CA SER A 1103 -7.22 -13.73 14.78
C SER A 1103 -6.08 -14.74 14.93
N PHE A 1104 -6.28 -15.87 15.61
CA PHE A 1104 -5.36 -17.03 15.74
C PHE A 1104 -5.45 -17.98 14.52
N VAL A 1105 -6.40 -17.73 13.60
CA VAL A 1105 -6.40 -18.31 12.24
C VAL A 1105 -5.74 -17.36 11.23
N LEU A 1106 -5.49 -16.10 11.59
CA LEU A 1106 -4.84 -15.08 10.74
C LEU A 1106 -3.81 -14.22 11.52
N GLY A 1107 -3.05 -14.79 12.46
CA GLY A 1107 -2.21 -13.98 13.37
C GLY A 1107 -1.57 -14.73 14.55
N GLN A 1108 -0.42 -15.35 14.29
CA GLN A 1108 0.68 -15.64 15.24
C GLN A 1108 0.46 -16.58 16.45
N LEU A 1109 1.16 -17.72 16.42
CA LEU A 1109 2.28 -17.98 17.34
C LEU A 1109 3.52 -18.20 16.45
N GLU A 1110 4.59 -17.40 16.50
CA GLU A 1110 5.52 -17.09 17.61
C GLU A 1110 6.49 -18.24 17.98
N LEU A 1111 7.72 -18.14 17.45
CA LEU A 1111 9.00 -17.98 18.18
C LEU A 1111 9.41 -18.98 19.32
N PRO A 1112 10.69 -19.02 19.78
CA PRO A 1112 11.90 -18.29 19.35
C PRO A 1112 13.13 -19.20 19.05
N GLU A 1113 14.30 -18.55 18.87
CA GLU A 1113 15.68 -19.09 19.04
C GLU A 1113 16.33 -19.97 17.95
N LEU A 1114 17.66 -19.95 17.74
CA LEU A 1114 18.65 -18.84 17.68
C LEU A 1114 20.01 -19.41 17.17
N LEU A 1115 20.76 -18.61 16.41
CA LEU A 1115 22.19 -18.78 16.03
C LEU A 1115 22.57 -19.91 15.04
N LEU A 1116 23.67 -19.64 14.31
CA LEU A 1116 24.29 -20.43 13.22
C LEU A 1116 23.36 -20.72 12.03
N PHE A 1117 23.54 -20.16 10.84
CA PHE A 1117 24.81 -19.81 10.18
C PHE A 1117 24.76 -18.42 9.49
N ALA A 1118 25.64 -17.51 9.90
CA ALA A 1118 25.86 -16.23 9.22
C ALA A 1118 27.37 -15.97 9.09
N TYR A 1119 28.03 -16.69 8.18
CA TYR A 1119 29.47 -16.52 7.94
C TYR A 1119 29.87 -16.86 6.49
N CYS A 1120 29.61 -15.94 5.55
CA CYS A 1120 30.45 -15.72 4.35
C CYS A 1120 30.01 -14.47 3.57
N GLN A 1121 30.38 -13.29 4.09
CA GLN A 1121 30.34 -12.04 3.34
C GLN A 1121 31.58 -11.97 2.43
N LYS A 1122 31.44 -12.16 1.09
CA LYS A 1122 32.21 -11.47 0.03
C LYS A 1122 32.03 -12.06 -1.38
N THR A 1123 31.89 -11.16 -2.36
CA THR A 1123 32.34 -11.24 -3.77
C THR A 1123 32.15 -12.57 -4.53
N PHE A 1124 31.12 -12.61 -5.37
CA PHE A 1124 31.32 -12.22 -6.77
C PHE A 1124 30.09 -11.47 -7.30
#